data_AF-A0A2D5AUN9-F1
#
_entry.id   AF-A0A2D5AUN9-F1
#
_cell.length_a   1.000
_cell.length_b   1.000
_cell.length_c   1.000
_cell.angle_alpha   90.00
_cell.angle_beta   90.00
_cell.angle_gamma   90.00
#
_symmetry.space_group_name_H-M   'P 1'
#
loop_
_entity.id
_entity.type
_entity.pdbx_description
1 polymer ?
#
loop_
_entity_poly.entity_id
_entity_poly.type
_entity_poly.pdbx_seq_one_letter_code
_entity_poly.pdbx_strand_id
1 'polypeptide(L)'
;MRAAVTILCFVSLTGPAPSAQQTTTDQVGEDLFLPARPGEEGPKRYESEPIDWHTAIPAQLISAPEHELPEGFVHEAVHYDVGTGRETRRVLDLSSEINESWVTGRALRSEVPEWRGGYQTFDSPTAVTSTAFPWSAQCRMFFAQTGGNFVCSGTLVDAKTMFTAGHCVHEGNGGVFSTNVTLSPAWDGDDDGFGSASSTDLYTYSGWTDSGNRDWDIGFVVFDRPVGFLTGWLGYGFDNDDAFFTGSTFNFAAYPGCNNGCFCNFANCPNQLYYGNGGFDTVTDFRLTANLTSWCFTGGMSGGGVYTIDGVGDRFVYGDNSTRATTGCTITSNTWTRMTQTTFDDLDTIIIPDAYPATLDLVPLDVNAPSSARAGAVLASLDYFVANASLANPLSDTYDADFYLSSNDNISDLDTLIQSRSFTWDFAAKSTVRITSSSNLPRIPQGTDPDDYWFGMILNTADFNTNNNDTDGWDAAPVTVLRKFPNLPSNTLFVGSSGVVIDFETTPLSYGASNRLNGDTLGFSSSAWVNYGNLGALSDPYRGTGNLELGNDPGGAAVTPDNVACFILRLNGQNGVSFVMDFMLADHGEETDSCDGVWISQTGDTWFSLTPGGWGPLSPLGTGEWYSVRDMALTGATSVNTDSDFYLAFVAQDDFPYAAADGIGIDDIRIRTADTLTITVSNFVGGSTTQLHQSGGTPGSLGCVLYSRNGGGPIPTSIGTLLLTPPWVLLPCVVLDGNGAHTRVQPLPAALSGNPVWFQTLEFPGFALSNGLDLVVK
;
A
#
# COMPACT_ATOMS: atom_id res chain seq x y z
N MET A 1 -63.38 7.18 -19.28
CA MET A 1 -63.85 7.81 -20.54
C MET A 1 -62.65 8.00 -21.48
N ARG A 2 -62.86 7.93 -22.80
CA ARG A 2 -61.99 8.24 -23.97
C ARG A 2 -60.63 8.94 -23.66
N ALA A 3 -59.46 8.36 -23.98
CA ALA A 3 -58.75 8.34 -25.30
C ALA A 3 -58.12 9.71 -25.69
N ALA A 4 -56.94 9.87 -26.32
CA ALA A 4 -55.93 8.99 -26.96
C ALA A 4 -54.49 9.44 -26.54
N VAL A 5 -53.33 8.79 -26.75
CA VAL A 5 -52.78 7.74 -27.67
C VAL A 5 -52.24 8.26 -29.03
N THR A 6 -51.04 7.77 -29.43
CA THR A 6 -50.30 7.89 -30.75
C THR A 6 -49.33 9.10 -30.92
N ILE A 7 -48.08 9.05 -31.45
CA ILE A 7 -46.98 8.02 -31.55
C ILE A 7 -45.70 8.61 -32.25
N LEU A 8 -44.51 8.00 -32.04
CA LEU A 8 -43.22 7.99 -32.85
C LEU A 8 -42.21 9.20 -32.93
N CYS A 9 -41.02 8.94 -32.33
CA CYS A 9 -39.60 9.09 -32.79
C CYS A 9 -39.09 10.19 -33.76
N PHE A 10 -37.94 10.82 -33.44
CA PHE A 10 -36.58 10.30 -33.79
C PHE A 10 -35.38 11.04 -33.11
N VAL A 11 -34.33 10.24 -32.88
CA VAL A 11 -32.98 10.41 -32.30
C VAL A 11 -32.15 11.69 -32.61
N SER A 12 -31.42 12.21 -31.58
CA SER A 12 -29.99 12.58 -31.69
C SER A 12 -29.28 12.55 -30.32
N LEU A 13 -28.05 12.01 -30.26
CA LEU A 13 -27.26 11.76 -29.05
C LEU A 13 -26.39 12.96 -28.63
N THR A 14 -26.39 13.30 -27.33
CA THR A 14 -25.21 13.63 -26.49
C THR A 14 -25.67 13.55 -25.03
N GLY A 15 -25.07 12.67 -24.22
CA GLY A 15 -25.56 12.37 -22.87
C GLY A 15 -25.18 13.41 -21.80
N PRO A 16 -25.94 13.52 -20.70
CA PRO A 16 -25.48 14.18 -19.48
C PRO A 16 -24.50 13.29 -18.72
N ALA A 17 -23.57 13.90 -17.99
CA ALA A 17 -22.71 13.18 -17.04
C ALA A 17 -23.56 12.56 -15.91
N PRO A 18 -23.25 11.33 -15.44
CA PRO A 18 -23.87 10.77 -14.26
C PRO A 18 -23.30 11.48 -13.01
N SER A 19 -24.12 12.29 -12.36
CA SER A 19 -23.82 12.80 -11.02
C SER A 19 -23.95 11.66 -10.00
N ALA A 20 -22.84 11.07 -9.59
CA ALA A 20 -22.78 10.25 -8.38
C ALA A 20 -22.40 11.15 -7.20
N GLN A 21 -23.41 11.75 -6.55
CA GLN A 21 -23.21 12.40 -5.27
C GLN A 21 -23.09 11.31 -4.19
N GLN A 22 -21.91 10.71 -4.08
CA GLN A 22 -21.65 9.67 -3.09
C GLN A 22 -21.43 10.34 -1.72
N THR A 23 -22.33 10.09 -0.76
CA THR A 23 -22.17 10.57 0.61
C THR A 23 -21.13 9.70 1.32
N THR A 24 -19.86 10.11 1.28
CA THR A 24 -18.79 9.53 2.10
C THR A 24 -18.99 9.93 3.56
N THR A 25 -19.25 8.96 4.44
CA THR A 25 -19.21 9.16 5.89
C THR A 25 -17.82 8.84 6.45
N ASP A 26 -16.80 9.47 5.86
CA ASP A 26 -15.49 9.51 6.49
C ASP A 26 -15.62 10.27 7.82
N GLN A 27 -15.07 9.71 8.90
CA GLN A 27 -15.01 10.39 10.18
C GLN A 27 -13.81 11.33 10.16
N VAL A 28 -14.10 12.62 10.10
CA VAL A 28 -13.10 13.69 10.03
C VAL A 28 -12.98 14.32 11.42
N GLY A 29 -11.75 14.43 11.95
CA GLY A 29 -11.51 14.88 13.31
C GLY A 29 -10.28 15.78 13.46
N GLU A 30 -10.38 16.76 14.37
CA GLU A 30 -9.29 17.67 14.74
C GLU A 30 -8.23 16.99 15.61
N ASP A 31 -6.94 17.24 15.29
CA ASP A 31 -5.70 17.39 16.09
C ASP A 31 -5.43 16.57 17.39
N LEU A 32 -6.28 15.62 17.75
CA LEU A 32 -6.31 14.95 19.07
C LEU A 32 -6.15 13.42 18.99
N PHE A 33 -5.70 12.92 17.85
CA PHE A 33 -5.33 11.52 17.62
C PHE A 33 -3.82 11.36 17.64
N LEU A 34 -3.37 10.17 18.05
CA LEU A 34 -1.97 9.76 17.90
C LEU A 34 -1.76 9.26 16.47
N PRO A 35 -0.71 9.70 15.77
CA PRO A 35 -0.25 8.99 14.58
C PRO A 35 0.03 7.53 14.91
N ALA A 36 -0.11 6.68 13.91
CA ALA A 36 0.45 5.35 14.02
C ALA A 36 1.97 5.46 13.96
N ARG A 37 2.66 4.40 14.42
CA ARG A 37 4.11 4.32 14.27
C ARG A 37 4.43 3.59 12.97
N PRO A 38 5.28 4.15 12.09
CA PRO A 38 5.79 3.43 10.93
C PRO A 38 6.43 2.05 11.24
N GLY A 39 6.83 1.79 12.49
CA GLY A 39 7.51 0.57 12.93
C GLY A 39 6.68 -0.69 13.21
N GLU A 40 5.34 -0.68 13.26
CA GLU A 40 4.59 -1.92 13.58
C GLU A 40 4.35 -2.86 12.37
N GLU A 41 4.82 -2.52 11.16
CA GLU A 41 4.20 -3.03 9.92
C GLU A 41 5.10 -3.75 8.89
N GLY A 42 6.43 -3.82 9.01
CA GLY A 42 7.21 -4.60 8.02
C GLY A 42 8.69 -4.26 7.84
N PRO A 43 9.28 -4.60 6.67
CA PRO A 43 10.68 -4.33 6.36
C PRO A 43 10.99 -2.82 6.26
N LYS A 44 12.29 -2.47 6.28
CA LYS A 44 12.77 -1.08 6.28
C LYS A 44 12.21 -0.29 5.09
N ARG A 45 11.65 0.88 5.38
CA ARG A 45 10.99 1.76 4.40
C ARG A 45 11.97 2.55 3.50
N TYR A 46 13.29 2.52 3.74
CA TYR A 46 14.32 3.18 2.92
C TYR A 46 15.59 2.30 2.81
N GLU A 47 16.16 2.12 1.61
CA GLU A 47 17.44 1.41 1.41
C GLU A 47 18.69 2.30 1.60
N SER A 48 18.54 3.63 1.62
CA SER A 48 19.67 4.56 1.75
C SER A 48 19.48 5.56 2.88
N GLU A 49 19.87 5.17 4.08
CA GLU A 49 20.35 6.10 5.10
C GLU A 49 21.46 6.98 4.47
N PRO A 50 21.31 8.32 4.37
CA PRO A 50 22.34 9.17 3.77
C PRO A 50 23.68 9.11 4.53
N ILE A 51 23.63 8.69 5.79
CA ILE A 51 24.73 8.58 6.74
C ILE A 51 24.56 7.28 7.53
N ASP A 52 25.52 6.34 7.45
CA ASP A 52 25.55 5.19 8.36
C ASP A 52 25.82 5.67 9.80
N TRP A 53 24.75 5.71 10.60
CA TRP A 53 24.77 6.20 11.98
C TRP A 53 25.70 5.40 12.90
N HIS A 54 26.09 4.16 12.56
CA HIS A 54 27.09 3.40 13.31
C HIS A 54 28.50 4.02 13.20
N THR A 55 28.74 4.81 12.16
CA THR A 55 30.03 5.48 11.87
C THR A 55 30.05 6.96 12.25
N ALA A 56 28.88 7.57 12.44
CA ALA A 56 28.76 8.97 12.80
C ALA A 56 29.23 9.24 14.24
N ILE A 57 30.08 10.25 14.41
CA ILE A 57 30.68 10.61 15.71
C ILE A 57 30.08 11.91 16.24
N PRO A 58 30.09 12.16 17.56
CA PRO A 58 29.74 13.45 18.12
C PRO A 58 30.42 14.62 17.41
N ALA A 59 29.64 15.65 17.05
CA ALA A 59 30.17 16.93 16.63
C ALA A 59 31.24 17.42 17.63
N GLN A 60 32.42 17.78 17.13
CA GLN A 60 33.46 18.38 17.95
C GLN A 60 33.48 19.88 17.69
N LEU A 61 33.35 20.68 18.74
CA LEU A 61 33.74 22.09 18.69
C LEU A 61 35.21 22.15 18.26
N ILE A 62 35.48 22.67 17.07
CA ILE A 62 36.84 22.88 16.59
C ILE A 62 37.58 23.72 17.62
N SER A 63 38.76 23.28 18.04
CA SER A 63 39.56 23.91 19.11
C SER A 63 40.25 25.22 18.67
N ALA A 64 39.63 25.94 17.74
CA ALA A 64 39.99 27.30 17.40
C ALA A 64 39.79 28.21 18.62
N PRO A 65 40.68 29.18 18.86
CA PRO A 65 40.44 30.22 19.85
C PRO A 65 39.25 31.07 19.40
N GLU A 66 38.34 31.30 20.35
CA GLU A 66 37.24 32.27 20.25
C GLU A 66 37.83 33.65 19.96
N HIS A 67 37.43 34.27 18.85
CA HIS A 67 37.90 35.61 18.48
C HIS A 67 36.99 36.67 19.10
N GLU A 68 37.59 37.68 19.74
CA GLU A 68 36.83 38.85 20.23
C GLU A 68 36.11 39.54 19.06
N LEU A 69 34.80 39.77 19.22
CA LEU A 69 33.99 40.48 18.25
C LEU A 69 34.48 41.94 18.11
N PRO A 70 34.51 42.52 16.89
CA PRO A 70 34.84 43.92 16.71
C PRO A 70 33.92 44.87 17.50
N GLU A 71 34.48 45.95 18.02
CA GLU A 71 33.70 47.00 18.70
C GLU A 71 32.70 47.63 17.70
N GLY A 72 31.40 47.47 17.96
CA GLY A 72 30.33 47.89 17.06
C GLY A 72 29.93 46.87 15.99
N PHE A 73 30.28 45.58 16.15
CA PHE A 73 29.76 44.49 15.34
C PHE A 73 28.23 44.44 15.36
N VAL A 74 27.60 44.27 14.19
CA VAL A 74 26.16 44.07 14.04
C VAL A 74 25.95 42.60 13.70
N HIS A 75 25.11 41.93 14.46
CA HIS A 75 24.79 40.53 14.24
C HIS A 75 23.86 40.40 13.04
N GLU A 76 24.15 39.42 12.18
CA GLU A 76 23.37 39.10 11.00
C GLU A 76 22.93 37.64 11.10
N ALA A 77 21.65 37.37 10.79
CA ALA A 77 21.20 36.02 10.53
C ALA A 77 21.82 35.55 9.21
N VAL A 78 22.54 34.43 9.26
CA VAL A 78 23.18 33.78 8.12
C VAL A 78 22.33 32.58 7.72
N HIS A 79 21.77 32.65 6.53
CA HIS A 79 20.85 31.67 5.96
C HIS A 79 21.53 30.93 4.81
N TYR A 80 21.39 29.61 4.77
CA TYR A 80 21.85 28.75 3.68
C TYR A 80 20.70 27.91 3.13
N ASP A 81 20.34 28.19 1.88
CA ASP A 81 19.40 27.40 1.06
C ASP A 81 20.14 26.16 0.55
N VAL A 82 19.68 24.97 0.96
CA VAL A 82 20.31 23.67 0.65
C VAL A 82 20.10 23.29 -0.82
N GLY A 83 18.95 23.66 -1.41
CA GLY A 83 18.59 23.34 -2.79
C GLY A 83 19.40 24.14 -3.82
N THR A 84 19.71 25.40 -3.55
CA THR A 84 20.53 26.25 -4.42
C THR A 84 22.00 26.37 -3.99
N GLY A 85 22.33 25.93 -2.78
CA GLY A 85 23.67 26.03 -2.18
C GLY A 85 24.09 27.47 -1.88
N ARG A 86 23.12 28.34 -1.58
CA ARG A 86 23.34 29.79 -1.51
C ARG A 86 23.29 30.31 -0.08
N GLU A 87 24.40 30.89 0.38
CA GLU A 87 24.43 31.73 1.58
C GLU A 87 23.81 33.11 1.29
N THR A 88 22.99 33.60 2.23
CA THR A 88 22.51 34.97 2.32
C THR A 88 22.62 35.47 3.75
N ARG A 89 22.78 36.78 3.92
CA ARG A 89 22.87 37.43 5.24
C ARG A 89 21.83 38.52 5.37
N ARG A 90 21.18 38.61 6.52
CA ARG A 90 20.13 39.59 6.81
C ARG A 90 20.50 40.38 8.07
N VAL A 91 20.51 41.71 7.94
CA VAL A 91 20.59 42.65 9.07
C VAL A 91 19.16 42.91 9.53
N LEU A 92 18.91 42.81 10.84
CA LEU A 92 17.60 43.09 11.43
C LEU A 92 17.24 44.59 11.40
N ASP A 93 15.97 44.86 11.10
CA ASP A 93 15.32 46.14 11.38
C ASP A 93 14.49 45.98 12.67
N LEU A 94 15.09 46.32 13.82
CA LEU A 94 14.53 46.19 15.17
C LEU A 94 13.36 47.16 15.47
N SER A 95 12.55 47.51 14.45
CA SER A 95 11.49 48.52 14.56
C SER A 95 10.09 47.95 14.85
N SER A 96 9.92 46.63 14.90
CA SER A 96 8.71 45.97 15.38
C SER A 96 8.83 45.60 16.86
N GLU A 97 8.13 46.33 17.73
CA GLU A 97 7.96 45.95 19.14
C GLU A 97 7.13 44.66 19.26
N ILE A 98 7.77 43.51 19.47
CA ILE A 98 7.08 42.28 19.86
C ILE A 98 6.63 42.44 21.33
N ASN A 99 5.35 42.20 21.61
CA ASN A 99 4.74 42.49 22.91
C ASN A 99 4.73 41.29 23.88
N GLU A 100 5.15 40.11 23.41
CA GLU A 100 5.13 38.84 24.15
C GLU A 100 6.53 38.22 24.11
N SER A 101 6.97 37.61 25.21
CA SER A 101 8.33 37.07 25.36
C SER A 101 8.41 35.55 25.15
N TRP A 102 7.32 34.95 24.67
CA TRP A 102 7.18 33.52 24.42
C TRP A 102 6.09 33.26 23.39
N VAL A 103 6.17 32.10 22.73
CA VAL A 103 5.17 31.56 21.79
C VAL A 103 4.83 30.14 22.22
N THR A 104 3.55 29.80 22.36
CA THR A 104 3.12 28.42 22.71
C THR A 104 3.37 27.45 21.57
N GLY A 105 3.84 26.25 21.90
CA GLY A 105 3.97 25.15 20.96
C GLY A 105 2.63 24.45 20.66
N ARG A 106 2.72 23.21 20.18
CA ARG A 106 1.55 22.33 19.99
C ARG A 106 1.81 20.99 20.66
N ALA A 107 1.05 20.71 21.71
CA ALA A 107 1.04 19.41 22.37
C ALA A 107 0.09 18.41 21.67
N LEU A 108 0.36 17.12 21.87
CA LEU A 108 -0.53 16.02 21.46
C LEU A 108 -1.28 15.44 22.67
N ARG A 109 -2.42 14.79 22.42
CA ARG A 109 -3.34 14.32 23.47
C ARG A 109 -2.75 13.32 24.47
N SER A 110 -1.74 12.52 24.09
CA SER A 110 -1.01 11.67 25.04
C SER A 110 0.29 12.33 25.47
N GLU A 111 0.21 13.20 26.46
CA GLU A 111 1.40 13.65 27.17
C GLU A 111 1.84 12.61 28.20
N VAL A 112 3.16 12.47 28.39
CA VAL A 112 3.74 11.77 29.54
C VAL A 112 4.30 12.82 30.50
N PRO A 113 3.89 12.83 31.79
CA PRO A 113 4.39 13.80 32.76
C PRO A 113 5.91 13.70 32.94
N GLU A 114 6.61 14.81 32.75
CA GLU A 114 8.01 14.95 33.13
C GLU A 114 8.17 15.04 34.65
N TRP A 115 9.33 14.65 35.17
CA TRP A 115 9.60 14.74 36.60
C TRP A 115 9.89 16.18 37.02
N ARG A 116 8.94 16.82 37.71
CA ARG A 116 9.12 18.16 38.27
C ARG A 116 9.86 18.13 39.62
N GLY A 117 11.18 18.06 39.58
CA GLY A 117 12.05 18.25 40.76
C GLY A 117 11.98 19.67 41.32
N GLY A 118 12.13 19.81 42.65
CA GLY A 118 12.32 21.12 43.29
C GLY A 118 13.77 21.59 43.19
N TYR A 119 13.99 22.92 43.16
CA TYR A 119 15.28 23.61 43.02
C TYR A 119 16.51 22.85 43.55
N GLN A 120 17.23 22.23 42.62
CA GLN A 120 18.52 21.57 42.83
C GLN A 120 19.41 21.81 41.61
N THR A 121 20.71 21.58 41.79
CA THR A 121 21.64 21.37 40.69
C THR A 121 21.11 20.29 39.74
N PHE A 122 21.30 20.47 38.43
CA PHE A 122 20.91 19.52 37.39
C PHE A 122 21.20 18.05 37.77
N ASP A 123 20.14 17.24 37.88
CA ASP A 123 20.22 15.82 38.17
C ASP A 123 20.86 15.05 37.01
N SER A 124 21.38 13.85 37.25
CA SER A 124 22.02 13.05 36.20
C SER A 124 20.97 12.47 35.24
N PRO A 125 20.98 12.81 33.94
CA PRO A 125 19.95 12.37 33.00
C PRO A 125 19.67 10.87 32.99
N THR A 126 18.39 10.53 32.89
CA THR A 126 17.89 9.16 32.77
C THR A 126 17.39 8.89 31.35
N ALA A 127 17.51 7.63 30.91
CA ALA A 127 16.98 7.19 29.62
C ALA A 127 15.45 7.34 29.55
N VAL A 128 14.96 7.82 28.41
CA VAL A 128 13.54 7.91 28.07
C VAL A 128 13.23 6.84 27.02
N THR A 129 12.18 6.07 27.24
CA THR A 129 11.72 4.99 26.34
C THR A 129 10.31 5.24 25.80
N SER A 130 9.82 6.48 25.92
CA SER A 130 8.51 6.90 25.44
C SER A 130 8.69 7.83 24.24
N THR A 131 7.95 7.57 23.17
CA THR A 131 7.88 8.44 21.99
C THR A 131 6.70 9.41 22.04
N ALA A 132 6.04 9.55 23.20
CA ALA A 132 4.90 10.43 23.40
C ALA A 132 5.36 11.86 23.72
N PHE A 133 4.50 12.87 23.56
CA PHE A 133 4.85 14.27 23.86
C PHE A 133 5.25 14.43 25.35
N PRO A 134 6.30 15.21 25.69
CA PRO A 134 7.12 16.08 24.83
C PRO A 134 8.32 15.38 24.13
N TRP A 135 8.52 14.08 24.35
CA TRP A 135 9.67 13.32 23.82
C TRP A 135 9.60 13.14 22.31
N SER A 136 8.39 13.08 21.75
CA SER A 136 8.13 13.13 20.30
C SER A 136 8.77 14.33 19.61
N ALA A 137 8.83 15.48 20.28
CA ALA A 137 9.37 16.72 19.75
C ALA A 137 10.89 16.89 19.96
N GLN A 138 11.57 15.89 20.51
CA GLN A 138 13.03 15.85 20.64
C GLN A 138 13.61 15.03 19.49
N CYS A 139 14.61 15.58 18.80
CA CYS A 139 15.16 14.99 17.58
C CYS A 139 16.63 14.61 17.76
N ARG A 140 17.00 13.47 17.20
CA ARG A 140 18.39 13.18 16.86
C ARG A 140 18.69 13.79 15.50
N MET A 141 19.85 14.41 15.34
CA MET A 141 20.27 15.08 14.12
C MET A 141 21.52 14.40 13.56
N PHE A 142 21.54 14.13 12.27
CA PHE A 142 22.68 13.57 11.53
C PHE A 142 23.11 14.55 10.45
N PHE A 143 24.40 14.69 10.20
CA PHE A 143 24.93 15.61 9.20
C PHE A 143 26.39 15.31 8.84
N ALA A 144 26.91 15.92 7.78
CA ALA A 144 28.30 15.86 7.37
C ALA A 144 28.98 17.25 7.43
N GLN A 145 30.22 17.25 7.94
CA GLN A 145 31.14 18.41 7.97
C GLN A 145 32.56 17.93 7.60
N THR A 146 33.52 18.85 7.48
CA THR A 146 34.93 18.53 7.26
C THR A 146 35.47 17.61 8.34
N GLY A 147 35.73 16.35 7.97
CA GLY A 147 36.27 15.32 8.87
C GLY A 147 35.39 14.08 9.00
N GLY A 148 34.12 14.13 8.59
CA GLY A 148 33.25 12.96 8.53
C GLY A 148 31.77 13.25 8.74
N ASN A 149 31.06 12.19 9.15
CA ASN A 149 29.65 12.25 9.51
C ASN A 149 29.54 12.44 11.03
N PHE A 150 28.58 13.27 11.43
CA PHE A 150 28.40 13.72 12.80
C PHE A 150 26.97 13.56 13.31
N VAL A 151 26.84 13.53 14.64
CA VAL A 151 25.55 13.59 15.34
C VAL A 151 25.45 14.78 16.28
N CYS A 152 24.23 15.35 16.32
CA CYS A 152 23.76 16.33 17.28
C CYS A 152 22.34 15.94 17.76
N SER A 153 21.74 16.83 18.55
CA SER A 153 20.35 16.82 18.98
C SER A 153 19.67 18.12 18.55
N GLY A 154 18.35 18.15 18.63
CA GLY A 154 17.57 19.37 18.50
C GLY A 154 16.18 19.21 19.09
N THR A 155 15.44 20.30 19.14
CA THR A 155 14.08 20.34 19.64
C THR A 155 13.19 21.01 18.61
N LEU A 156 12.06 20.39 18.26
CA LEU A 156 11.07 20.99 17.38
C LEU A 156 10.41 22.16 18.13
N VAL A 157 10.47 23.34 17.51
CA VAL A 157 9.84 24.59 17.97
C VAL A 157 8.68 25.01 17.09
N ASP A 158 8.45 24.26 16.02
CA ASP A 158 7.44 24.49 14.98
C ASP A 158 7.20 23.20 14.17
N ALA A 159 6.16 23.15 13.31
CA ALA A 159 5.90 21.97 12.49
C ALA A 159 6.98 21.70 11.42
N LYS A 160 7.71 22.74 10.97
CA LYS A 160 8.78 22.68 9.97
C LYS A 160 10.15 23.13 10.45
N THR A 161 10.30 23.53 11.73
CA THR A 161 11.55 24.12 12.24
C THR A 161 12.05 23.45 13.51
N MET A 162 13.31 23.03 13.49
CA MET A 162 14.06 22.50 14.64
C MET A 162 15.08 23.53 15.13
N PHE A 163 15.12 23.75 16.44
CA PHE A 163 16.16 24.52 17.13
C PHE A 163 17.33 23.60 17.55
N THR A 164 18.56 24.05 17.33
CA THR A 164 19.80 23.30 17.59
C THR A 164 20.99 24.25 17.86
N ALA A 165 22.21 23.72 17.95
CA ALA A 165 23.43 24.52 18.15
C ALA A 165 24.03 24.97 16.80
N GLY A 166 24.69 26.13 16.81
CA GLY A 166 25.34 26.70 15.64
C GLY A 166 26.40 25.78 15.04
N HIS A 167 27.16 25.08 15.88
CA HIS A 167 28.18 24.12 15.46
C HIS A 167 27.63 22.84 14.82
N CYS A 168 26.34 22.55 14.99
CA CYS A 168 25.66 21.44 14.32
C CYS A 168 25.26 21.80 12.88
N VAL A 169 25.03 23.08 12.59
CA VAL A 169 24.64 23.58 11.26
C VAL A 169 25.78 24.26 10.48
N HIS A 170 26.86 24.69 11.14
CA HIS A 170 28.03 25.33 10.51
C HIS A 170 29.32 25.05 11.29
N GLU A 171 30.45 24.88 10.60
CA GLU A 171 31.77 24.61 11.20
C GLU A 171 32.38 25.74 12.07
N GLY A 172 31.66 26.85 12.28
CA GLY A 172 32.15 28.07 12.90
C GLY A 172 33.09 28.91 12.00
N ASN A 173 34.03 29.63 12.63
CA ASN A 173 34.89 30.66 12.03
C ASN A 173 35.51 30.28 10.67
N GLY A 174 34.99 30.86 9.59
CA GLY A 174 35.51 30.73 8.22
C GLY A 174 35.38 29.33 7.62
N GLY A 175 34.60 28.44 8.26
CA GLY A 175 34.23 27.13 7.72
C GLY A 175 33.00 27.21 6.80
N VAL A 176 32.28 26.10 6.65
CA VAL A 176 31.06 26.01 5.83
C VAL A 176 29.87 25.45 6.60
N PHE A 177 28.68 25.58 6.00
CA PHE A 177 27.45 24.91 6.45
C PHE A 177 27.57 23.39 6.37
N SER A 178 26.90 22.72 7.31
CA SER A 178 26.70 21.27 7.33
C SER A 178 25.94 20.81 6.07
N THR A 179 26.23 19.60 5.61
CA THR A 179 25.56 18.96 4.46
C THR A 179 24.89 17.66 4.88
N ASN A 180 23.98 17.14 4.06
CA ASN A 180 23.18 15.94 4.36
C ASN A 180 22.54 16.00 5.76
N VAL A 181 22.00 17.16 6.14
CA VAL A 181 21.39 17.35 7.45
C VAL A 181 20.02 16.67 7.44
N THR A 182 19.86 15.65 8.29
CA THR A 182 18.58 14.99 8.56
C THR A 182 18.27 15.00 10.05
N LEU A 183 16.99 14.92 10.38
CA LEU A 183 16.52 14.77 11.76
C LEU A 183 15.52 13.61 11.87
N SER A 184 15.57 12.93 13.01
CA SER A 184 14.67 11.84 13.36
C SER A 184 14.06 12.13 14.75
N PRO A 185 12.78 12.52 14.83
CA PRO A 185 12.09 12.73 16.09
C PRO A 185 11.90 11.41 16.87
N ALA A 186 11.95 11.48 18.20
CA ALA A 186 11.73 10.35 19.11
C ALA A 186 12.66 9.13 18.94
N TRP A 187 13.76 9.26 18.19
CA TRP A 187 14.74 8.21 17.89
C TRP A 187 15.08 7.31 19.10
N ASP A 188 15.07 5.98 18.94
CA ASP A 188 15.46 5.03 19.98
C ASP A 188 16.51 3.99 19.52
N GLY A 189 16.88 4.03 18.25
CA GLY A 189 17.80 3.11 17.59
C GLY A 189 17.46 2.87 16.12
N ASP A 190 16.21 3.14 15.74
CA ASP A 190 15.73 3.33 14.37
C ASP A 190 14.94 4.67 14.31
N ASP A 191 14.49 5.06 13.12
CA ASP A 191 13.56 6.18 12.90
C ASP A 191 12.09 5.76 12.71
N ASP A 192 11.78 4.51 13.07
CA ASP A 192 10.46 3.87 12.94
C ASP A 192 9.32 4.51 13.78
N GLY A 193 9.67 5.42 14.68
CA GLY A 193 8.73 6.12 15.56
C GLY A 193 7.86 7.16 14.84
N PHE A 194 8.47 7.99 13.97
CA PHE A 194 7.79 9.04 13.19
C PHE A 194 8.38 9.24 11.78
N GLY A 195 9.43 8.49 11.41
CA GLY A 195 10.25 8.72 10.22
C GLY A 195 11.22 9.90 10.38
N SER A 196 12.07 10.07 9.37
CA SER A 196 13.04 11.17 9.29
C SER A 196 12.57 12.31 8.36
N ALA A 197 13.24 13.47 8.44
CA ALA A 197 13.06 14.62 7.53
C ALA A 197 14.43 15.22 7.15
N SER A 198 14.53 15.83 5.97
CA SER A 198 15.78 16.41 5.44
C SER A 198 15.73 17.95 5.43
N SER A 199 16.88 18.59 5.64
CA SER A 199 16.94 20.06 5.64
C SER A 199 16.69 20.68 4.26
N THR A 200 15.82 21.68 4.19
CA THR A 200 15.74 22.62 3.06
C THR A 200 16.59 23.85 3.29
N ASP A 201 16.66 24.34 4.53
CA ASP A 201 17.35 25.57 4.89
C ASP A 201 18.03 25.45 6.25
N LEU A 202 19.21 26.06 6.38
CA LEU A 202 19.98 26.12 7.62
C LEU A 202 20.21 27.58 8.02
N TYR A 203 20.04 27.88 9.30
CA TYR A 203 20.23 29.23 9.85
C TYR A 203 21.19 29.21 11.03
N THR A 204 22.07 30.21 11.10
CA THR A 204 22.90 30.53 12.27
C THR A 204 23.26 32.02 12.23
N TYR A 205 24.26 32.48 12.98
CA TYR A 205 24.58 33.90 13.11
C TYR A 205 26.02 34.24 12.73
N SER A 206 26.25 35.47 12.24
CA SER A 206 27.57 35.96 11.85
C SER A 206 28.60 35.92 12.99
N GLY A 207 28.14 36.02 14.24
CA GLY A 207 28.98 35.80 15.42
C GLY A 207 29.61 34.40 15.46
N TRP A 208 28.87 33.37 15.03
CA TRP A 208 29.38 32.01 14.91
C TRP A 208 30.21 31.81 13.64
N THR A 209 29.66 32.15 12.46
CA THR A 209 30.32 31.87 11.17
C THR A 209 31.63 32.64 10.97
N ASP A 210 31.75 33.85 11.53
CA ASP A 210 32.88 34.74 11.24
C ASP A 210 33.91 34.81 12.38
N SER A 211 33.56 34.33 13.57
CA SER A 211 34.44 34.42 14.76
C SER A 211 34.46 33.18 15.66
N GLY A 212 33.52 32.25 15.49
CA GLY A 212 33.38 31.08 16.36
C GLY A 212 33.00 31.44 17.80
N ASN A 213 32.34 32.59 18.00
CA ASN A 213 31.91 33.02 19.33
C ASN A 213 30.75 32.14 19.82
N ARG A 214 30.94 31.53 20.99
CA ARG A 214 29.97 30.62 21.61
C ARG A 214 28.75 31.31 22.22
N ASP A 215 28.75 32.64 22.32
CA ASP A 215 27.55 33.45 22.59
C ASP A 215 26.52 33.33 21.45
N TRP A 216 26.96 32.87 20.27
CA TRP A 216 26.19 32.78 19.03
C TRP A 216 26.14 31.35 18.49
N ASP A 217 26.48 30.34 19.30
CA ASP A 217 26.41 28.91 18.95
C ASP A 217 24.95 28.41 18.93
N ILE A 218 24.08 29.13 18.22
CA ILE A 218 22.67 28.83 17.96
C ILE A 218 22.51 28.49 16.47
N GLY A 219 21.67 27.50 16.19
CA GLY A 219 21.31 27.09 14.84
C GLY A 219 19.83 26.71 14.72
N PHE A 220 19.31 26.79 13.50
CA PHE A 220 17.98 26.30 13.16
C PHE A 220 18.04 25.49 11.87
N VAL A 221 17.17 24.49 11.77
CA VAL A 221 16.99 23.64 10.59
C VAL A 221 15.54 23.71 10.18
N VAL A 222 15.28 24.18 8.96
CA VAL A 222 13.99 24.04 8.28
C VAL A 222 14.04 22.81 7.39
N PHE A 223 12.96 22.05 7.31
CA PHE A 223 12.94 20.73 6.67
C PHE A 223 11.74 20.51 5.74
N ASP A 224 11.92 19.55 4.83
CA ASP A 224 11.02 19.23 3.71
C ASP A 224 9.67 18.65 4.17
N ARG A 225 9.74 17.56 4.93
CA ARG A 225 8.60 16.83 5.47
C ARG A 225 8.17 17.43 6.82
N PRO A 226 6.97 18.00 6.98
CA PRO A 226 6.58 18.77 8.17
C PRO A 226 6.24 17.89 9.39
N VAL A 227 7.19 17.08 9.85
CA VAL A 227 7.05 16.06 10.91
C VAL A 227 6.53 16.57 12.25
N GLY A 228 6.70 17.87 12.54
CA GLY A 228 6.15 18.46 13.75
C GLY A 228 4.61 18.41 13.83
N PHE A 229 3.92 18.25 12.70
CA PHE A 229 2.49 17.95 12.68
C PHE A 229 2.14 16.57 13.25
N LEU A 230 3.03 15.59 13.13
CA LEU A 230 2.88 14.24 13.69
C LEU A 230 3.37 14.17 15.14
N THR A 231 4.40 14.94 15.51
CA THR A 231 5.03 14.84 16.83
C THR A 231 4.52 15.86 17.85
N GLY A 232 3.91 16.96 17.39
CA GLY A 232 3.84 18.19 18.16
C GLY A 232 5.20 18.89 18.25
N TRP A 233 5.23 20.08 18.82
CA TRP A 233 6.44 20.89 19.05
C TRP A 233 6.36 21.67 20.36
N LEU A 234 7.50 22.02 20.92
CA LEU A 234 7.58 22.86 22.11
C LEU A 234 7.37 24.32 21.71
N GLY A 235 6.88 25.13 22.64
CA GLY A 235 6.99 26.58 22.53
C GLY A 235 8.43 27.04 22.71
N TYR A 236 8.66 28.33 22.52
CA TYR A 236 9.96 28.96 22.69
C TYR A 236 9.80 30.35 23.31
N GLY A 237 10.86 30.90 23.88
CA GLY A 237 10.80 32.18 24.55
C GLY A 237 12.16 32.75 24.94
N PHE A 238 12.16 34.02 25.32
CA PHE A 238 13.26 34.70 25.96
C PHE A 238 12.82 35.28 27.30
N ASP A 239 13.78 35.50 28.19
CA ASP A 239 13.61 36.39 29.33
C ASP A 239 14.88 37.25 29.44
N ASN A 240 14.74 38.49 29.89
CA ASN A 240 15.83 39.45 30.10
C ASN A 240 16.22 39.56 31.60
N ASP A 241 15.48 38.94 32.52
CA ASP A 241 15.82 38.86 33.95
C ASP A 241 16.62 37.58 34.26
N ASP A 242 17.89 37.72 34.64
CA ASP A 242 18.73 36.59 35.07
C ASP A 242 18.18 35.87 36.32
N ALA A 243 17.30 36.54 37.09
CA ALA A 243 16.59 35.92 38.20
C ALA A 243 15.54 34.89 37.74
N PHE A 244 15.01 34.98 36.51
CA PHE A 244 14.17 33.92 35.93
C PHE A 244 14.97 32.62 35.76
N PHE A 245 16.18 32.72 35.19
CA PHE A 245 17.02 31.56 34.89
C PHE A 245 17.62 30.89 36.14
N THR A 246 18.04 31.68 37.13
CA THR A 246 18.51 31.15 38.41
C THR A 246 17.37 30.76 39.37
N GLY A 247 16.17 31.27 39.12
CA GLY A 247 14.97 31.12 39.95
C GLY A 247 13.87 30.22 39.36
N SER A 248 14.14 29.47 38.29
CA SER A 248 13.22 28.50 37.67
C SER A 248 13.84 27.10 37.54
N THR A 249 13.01 26.05 37.55
CA THR A 249 13.45 24.68 37.19
C THR A 249 13.36 24.52 35.67
N PHE A 250 14.48 24.18 35.05
CA PHE A 250 14.60 23.83 33.64
C PHE A 250 14.68 22.32 33.45
N ASN A 251 14.33 21.90 32.24
CA ASN A 251 14.26 20.55 31.76
C ASN A 251 15.14 20.46 30.51
N PHE A 252 15.86 19.37 30.36
CA PHE A 252 16.77 19.17 29.24
C PHE A 252 16.66 17.74 28.73
N ALA A 253 16.47 17.60 27.42
CA ALA A 253 16.37 16.31 26.74
C ALA A 253 17.27 16.31 25.50
N ALA A 254 18.13 15.31 25.35
CA ALA A 254 19.05 15.20 24.21
C ALA A 254 19.60 13.79 23.99
N TYR A 255 20.24 13.58 22.84
CA TYR A 255 20.77 12.32 22.34
C TYR A 255 22.30 12.24 22.45
N PRO A 256 22.87 11.56 23.46
CA PRO A 256 24.30 11.29 23.47
C PRO A 256 24.73 10.42 22.28
N GLY A 257 25.88 10.74 21.68
CA GLY A 257 26.45 10.00 20.55
C GLY A 257 27.45 8.92 20.98
N CYS A 258 27.75 8.00 20.05
CA CYS A 258 28.80 6.99 20.24
C CYS A 258 30.20 7.64 20.28
N ASN A 259 31.09 7.14 21.15
CA ASN A 259 32.54 7.45 21.17
C ASN A 259 32.94 8.86 21.64
N ASN A 260 33.68 8.94 22.75
CA ASN A 260 34.83 9.87 22.87
C ASN A 260 35.79 9.48 24.03
N GLY A 261 36.31 8.24 24.04
CA GLY A 261 37.33 7.75 25.01
C GLY A 261 36.92 7.68 26.50
N CYS A 262 35.78 8.27 26.86
CA CYS A 262 35.23 8.38 28.19
C CYS A 262 34.02 7.47 28.34
N PHE A 263 34.29 6.24 28.76
CA PHE A 263 33.28 5.22 29.03
C PHE A 263 32.54 5.52 30.33
N CYS A 264 31.59 6.45 30.24
CA CYS A 264 30.35 6.32 30.98
C CYS A 264 29.80 4.92 30.67
N ASN A 265 29.35 4.20 31.70
CA ASN A 265 29.28 2.73 31.69
C ASN A 265 28.07 2.17 30.91
N PHE A 266 27.73 2.80 29.79
CA PHE A 266 26.79 2.34 28.77
C PHE A 266 27.40 1.11 28.09
N ALA A 267 26.89 -0.07 28.42
CA ALA A 267 27.40 -1.35 27.90
C ALA A 267 27.29 -1.46 26.36
N ASN A 268 26.33 -0.74 25.79
CA ASN A 268 26.17 -0.43 24.36
C ASN A 268 25.97 1.08 24.25
N CYS A 269 26.28 1.72 23.11
CA CYS A 269 26.02 3.15 22.94
C CYS A 269 24.55 3.50 23.29
N PRO A 270 24.29 4.64 23.95
CA PRO A 270 22.94 5.14 24.11
C PRO A 270 22.36 5.59 22.76
N ASN A 271 21.55 4.72 22.16
CA ASN A 271 20.79 5.03 20.95
C ASN A 271 19.43 5.71 21.25
N GLN A 272 19.20 6.13 22.49
CA GLN A 272 17.91 6.61 22.99
C GLN A 272 18.03 8.01 23.61
N LEU A 273 16.89 8.67 23.83
CA LEU A 273 16.80 9.99 24.45
C LEU A 273 17.20 9.94 25.93
N TYR A 274 17.88 10.97 26.43
CA TYR A 274 18.17 11.16 27.86
C TYR A 274 17.58 12.48 28.34
N TYR A 275 16.91 12.43 29.50
CA TYR A 275 16.22 13.56 30.13
C TYR A 275 16.77 13.84 31.54
N GLY A 276 16.98 15.11 31.89
CA GLY A 276 17.28 15.59 33.24
C GLY A 276 16.66 16.97 33.51
N ASN A 277 16.68 17.42 34.77
CA ASN A 277 16.11 18.68 35.22
C ASN A 277 16.95 19.35 36.33
N GLY A 278 16.88 20.68 36.43
CA GLY A 278 17.56 21.46 37.48
C GLY A 278 17.58 22.96 37.20
N GLY A 279 18.36 23.70 38.00
CA GLY A 279 18.59 25.15 37.82
C GLY A 279 20.01 25.48 37.38
N PHE A 280 20.22 26.74 36.96
CA PHE A 280 21.54 27.26 36.57
C PHE A 280 22.28 27.93 37.74
N ASP A 281 23.60 27.77 37.76
CA ASP A 281 24.51 28.36 38.76
C ASP A 281 25.08 29.70 38.30
N THR A 282 25.19 29.93 36.99
CA THR A 282 25.73 31.16 36.40
C THR A 282 24.97 31.49 35.13
N VAL A 283 24.58 32.75 35.01
CA VAL A 283 23.81 33.29 33.88
C VAL A 283 24.55 34.53 33.39
N THR A 284 24.60 34.69 32.07
CA THR A 284 25.04 35.90 31.37
C THR A 284 24.02 36.25 30.29
N ASP A 285 24.19 37.41 29.66
CA ASP A 285 23.41 37.88 28.51
C ASP A 285 23.22 36.82 27.41
N PHE A 286 24.17 35.89 27.24
CA PHE A 286 24.19 34.88 26.16
C PHE A 286 24.33 33.42 26.62
N ARG A 287 24.65 33.14 27.90
CA ARG A 287 24.97 31.76 28.34
C ARG A 287 24.32 31.39 29.67
N LEU A 288 23.82 30.17 29.74
CA LEU A 288 23.23 29.55 30.94
C LEU A 288 24.14 28.39 31.36
N THR A 289 24.74 28.44 32.55
CA THR A 289 25.73 27.44 33.00
C THR A 289 25.28 26.75 34.28
N ALA A 290 25.30 25.43 34.29
CA ALA A 290 25.12 24.60 35.49
C ALA A 290 26.44 23.94 35.89
N ASN A 291 26.77 23.98 37.18
CA ASN A 291 27.88 23.23 37.77
C ASN A 291 27.44 21.79 38.02
N LEU A 292 28.24 20.81 37.62
CA LEU A 292 27.85 19.40 37.62
C LEU A 292 28.81 18.57 38.47
N THR A 293 28.26 17.65 39.26
CA THR A 293 29.02 16.90 40.27
C THR A 293 29.28 15.44 39.90
N SER A 294 28.44 14.86 39.04
CA SER A 294 28.49 13.44 38.67
C SER A 294 28.01 13.11 37.26
N TRP A 295 27.79 14.12 36.41
CA TRP A 295 27.35 13.92 35.03
C TRP A 295 28.41 13.17 34.23
N CYS A 296 28.00 12.04 33.66
CA CYS A 296 28.81 11.24 32.77
C CYS A 296 28.11 11.16 31.41
N PHE A 297 28.36 12.17 30.58
CA PHE A 297 27.79 12.32 29.25
C PHE A 297 28.88 12.77 28.26
N THR A 298 28.62 12.59 26.96
CA THR A 298 29.56 12.87 25.87
C THR A 298 28.90 13.80 24.83
N GLY A 299 29.59 14.10 23.73
CA GLY A 299 28.99 14.91 22.65
C GLY A 299 27.85 14.18 21.93
N GLY A 300 27.21 14.86 20.99
CA GLY A 300 25.95 14.42 20.35
C GLY A 300 24.72 15.03 21.04
N MET A 301 24.79 15.27 22.35
CA MET A 301 23.74 16.02 23.06
C MET A 301 23.69 17.51 22.66
N SER A 302 24.65 17.98 21.86
CA SER A 302 24.73 19.35 21.36
C SER A 302 23.43 19.75 20.65
N GLY A 303 22.94 20.97 20.87
CA GLY A 303 21.71 21.48 20.26
C GLY A 303 20.41 21.06 20.91
N GLY A 304 20.40 20.10 21.86
CA GLY A 304 19.19 19.76 22.60
C GLY A 304 18.67 20.94 23.41
N GLY A 305 17.37 21.23 23.32
CA GLY A 305 16.75 22.39 23.95
C GLY A 305 16.65 22.26 25.47
N VAL A 306 16.87 23.38 26.17
CA VAL A 306 16.58 23.52 27.60
C VAL A 306 15.32 24.36 27.79
N TYR A 307 14.34 23.82 28.51
CA TYR A 307 12.98 24.35 28.54
C TYR A 307 12.35 24.40 29.94
N THR A 308 11.48 25.38 30.18
CA THR A 308 10.61 25.39 31.37
C THR A 308 9.28 24.72 31.05
N ILE A 309 8.57 24.24 32.08
CA ILE A 309 7.17 23.82 31.97
C ILE A 309 6.32 24.75 32.84
N ASP A 310 5.29 25.34 32.26
CA ASP A 310 4.47 26.35 32.91
C ASP A 310 3.42 25.76 33.89
N GLY A 311 2.48 26.61 34.34
CA GLY A 311 1.42 26.25 35.27
C GLY A 311 0.26 25.43 34.67
N VAL A 312 0.04 25.46 33.35
CA VAL A 312 -0.99 24.64 32.67
C VAL A 312 -0.41 23.38 32.03
N GLY A 313 0.89 23.38 31.72
CA GLY A 313 1.61 22.27 31.11
C GLY A 313 2.48 22.68 29.93
N ASP A 314 2.38 23.90 29.40
CA ASP A 314 3.09 24.28 28.18
C ASP A 314 4.61 24.33 28.40
N ARG A 315 5.35 23.86 27.39
CA ARG A 315 6.82 23.77 27.42
C ARG A 315 7.41 24.86 26.55
N PHE A 316 8.39 25.58 27.06
CA PHE A 316 9.02 26.73 26.38
C PHE A 316 10.54 26.59 26.40
N VAL A 317 11.17 26.48 25.23
CA VAL A 317 12.63 26.40 25.05
C VAL A 317 13.25 27.80 25.17
N TYR A 318 14.33 27.91 25.95
CA TYR A 318 15.06 29.16 26.20
C TYR A 318 16.56 29.08 25.86
N GLY A 319 17.03 27.99 25.26
CA GLY A 319 18.43 27.82 24.90
C GLY A 319 18.80 26.43 24.43
N ASP A 320 19.91 26.30 23.73
CA ASP A 320 20.41 25.04 23.17
C ASP A 320 21.65 24.56 23.94
N ASN A 321 21.89 23.25 23.99
CA ASN A 321 23.08 22.71 24.64
C ASN A 321 24.33 22.92 23.76
N SER A 322 25.22 23.84 24.14
CA SER A 322 26.39 24.21 23.33
C SER A 322 27.68 23.53 23.80
N THR A 323 28.14 23.81 25.04
CA THR A 323 29.51 23.47 25.48
C THR A 323 29.58 22.90 26.90
N ARG A 324 30.71 22.24 27.23
CA ARG A 324 30.95 21.67 28.56
C ARG A 324 32.40 21.81 29.02
N ALA A 325 32.60 21.85 30.33
CA ALA A 325 33.91 21.65 30.96
C ALA A 325 33.99 20.25 31.58
N THR A 326 35.15 19.60 31.49
CA THR A 326 35.37 18.26 32.04
C THR A 326 36.63 18.17 32.90
N THR A 327 36.61 17.26 33.87
CA THR A 327 37.82 16.80 34.57
C THR A 327 37.92 15.29 34.36
N GLY A 328 38.80 14.87 33.45
CA GLY A 328 38.79 13.51 32.94
C GLY A 328 37.48 13.23 32.19
N CYS A 329 36.74 12.22 32.65
CA CYS A 329 35.47 11.80 32.06
C CYS A 329 34.22 12.28 32.81
N THR A 330 34.39 13.08 33.85
CA THR A 330 33.27 13.74 34.56
C THR A 330 33.06 15.12 33.99
N ILE A 331 31.83 15.45 33.60
CA ILE A 331 31.43 16.82 33.29
C ILE A 331 31.37 17.60 34.61
N THR A 332 32.12 18.70 34.69
CA THR A 332 32.16 19.60 35.85
C THR A 332 31.28 20.84 35.69
N SER A 333 30.97 21.23 34.46
CA SER A 333 29.90 22.17 34.14
C SER A 333 29.41 21.95 32.71
N ASN A 334 28.15 22.31 32.46
CA ASN A 334 27.54 22.32 31.14
C ASN A 334 26.93 23.70 30.87
N THR A 335 26.99 24.15 29.62
CA THR A 335 26.64 25.51 29.20
C THR A 335 25.74 25.47 27.99
N TRP A 336 24.60 26.14 28.10
CA TRP A 336 23.64 26.34 27.03
C TRP A 336 23.75 27.75 26.48
N THR A 337 23.60 27.94 25.17
CA THR A 337 23.46 29.28 24.58
C THR A 337 22.04 29.75 24.86
N ARG A 338 21.87 30.98 25.36
CA ARG A 338 20.58 31.56 25.73
C ARG A 338 19.87 32.05 24.47
N MET A 339 18.59 31.70 24.31
CA MET A 339 17.71 32.40 23.39
C MET A 339 17.52 33.82 23.93
N THR A 340 18.27 34.76 23.34
CA THR A 340 18.13 36.19 23.57
C THR A 340 16.89 36.72 22.85
N GLN A 341 16.46 37.93 23.21
CA GLN A 341 15.40 38.62 22.48
C GLN A 341 15.67 38.68 20.98
N THR A 342 16.87 39.11 20.55
CA THR A 342 17.25 39.15 19.12
C THR A 342 17.01 37.81 18.42
N THR A 343 17.47 36.71 19.03
CA THR A 343 17.34 35.36 18.43
C THR A 343 15.92 34.79 18.49
N PHE A 344 15.09 35.30 19.40
CA PHE A 344 13.65 35.02 19.45
C PHE A 344 12.92 35.79 18.34
N ASP A 345 13.22 37.09 18.20
CA ASP A 345 12.67 37.98 17.17
C ASP A 345 13.01 37.44 15.76
N ASP A 346 14.24 36.97 15.52
CA ASP A 346 14.65 36.28 14.29
C ASP A 346 13.82 35.01 14.03
N LEU A 347 13.59 34.19 15.06
CA LEU A 347 12.85 32.93 14.94
C LEU A 347 11.38 33.17 14.58
N ASP A 348 10.71 34.05 15.33
CA ASP A 348 9.27 34.34 15.18
C ASP A 348 8.95 35.15 13.92
N THR A 349 9.80 36.11 13.55
CA THR A 349 9.49 37.07 12.47
C THR A 349 10.12 36.74 11.12
N ILE A 350 11.15 35.89 11.08
CA ILE A 350 11.86 35.52 9.84
C ILE A 350 11.88 34.00 9.64
N ILE A 351 12.49 33.23 10.55
CA ILE A 351 12.85 31.83 10.27
C ILE A 351 11.61 30.95 10.15
N ILE A 352 10.67 31.02 11.12
CA ILE A 352 9.41 30.27 11.01
C ILE A 352 8.55 30.81 9.87
N PRO A 353 8.31 32.14 9.71
CA PRO A 353 7.51 32.65 8.58
C PRO A 353 8.04 32.29 7.19
N ASP A 354 9.36 32.37 6.95
CA ASP A 354 9.95 32.03 5.65
C ASP A 354 9.84 30.53 5.32
N ALA A 355 9.66 29.65 6.32
CA ALA A 355 9.43 28.21 6.12
C ALA A 355 8.04 27.87 5.54
N TYR A 356 7.13 28.85 5.47
CA TYR A 356 5.73 28.66 5.07
C TYR A 356 5.30 29.60 3.94
N PRO A 357 4.62 29.10 2.90
CA PRO A 357 3.95 29.97 1.93
C PRO A 357 2.76 30.71 2.55
N ALA A 358 2.43 31.87 1.97
CA ALA A 358 1.21 32.61 2.30
C ALA A 358 -0.03 32.12 1.52
N THR A 359 0.17 31.26 0.53
CA THR A 359 -0.87 30.51 -0.20
C THR A 359 -1.02 29.14 0.45
N LEU A 360 -2.22 28.56 0.41
CA LEU A 360 -2.48 27.19 0.88
C LEU A 360 -1.46 26.20 0.30
N ASP A 361 -1.01 25.26 1.13
CA ASP A 361 -0.08 24.16 0.80
C ASP A 361 -0.55 22.95 1.62
N LEU A 362 -0.95 21.86 0.97
CA LEU A 362 -1.52 20.68 1.62
C LEU A 362 -0.61 19.47 1.50
N VAL A 363 -0.02 19.07 2.62
CA VAL A 363 0.86 17.89 2.68
C VAL A 363 0.08 16.73 3.30
N PRO A 364 -0.16 15.62 2.60
CA PRO A 364 -0.68 14.40 3.19
C PRO A 364 0.43 13.67 3.97
N LEU A 365 0.08 13.05 5.09
CA LEU A 365 1.03 12.38 6.00
C LEU A 365 0.39 11.13 6.61
N ASP A 366 1.22 10.22 7.15
CA ASP A 366 0.82 9.07 7.99
C ASP A 366 -0.41 8.32 7.41
N VAL A 367 -0.32 7.87 6.15
CA VAL A 367 -1.30 6.93 5.59
C VAL A 367 -1.14 5.61 6.32
N ASN A 368 -2.26 5.06 6.76
CA ASN A 368 -2.34 3.78 7.42
C ASN A 368 -3.36 2.89 6.73
N ALA A 369 -2.92 1.69 6.39
CA ALA A 369 -3.71 0.63 5.78
C ALA A 369 -3.31 -0.71 6.44
N PRO A 370 -4.12 -1.77 6.33
CA PRO A 370 -3.73 -3.07 6.87
C PRO A 370 -2.43 -3.58 6.25
N SER A 371 -1.46 -3.94 7.09
CA SER A 371 -0.15 -4.48 6.68
C SER A 371 -0.19 -5.74 5.81
N SER A 372 -1.36 -6.37 5.65
CA SER A 372 -1.59 -7.32 4.56
C SER A 372 -3.05 -7.32 4.09
N ALA A 373 -3.24 -7.51 2.78
CA ALA A 373 -4.54 -7.65 2.13
C ALA A 373 -4.42 -8.67 0.99
N ARG A 374 -5.52 -9.28 0.54
CA ARG A 374 -5.48 -10.19 -0.63
C ARG A 374 -5.79 -9.45 -1.92
N ALA A 375 -5.21 -9.91 -3.02
CA ALA A 375 -5.61 -9.47 -4.35
C ALA A 375 -7.12 -9.70 -4.57
N GLY A 376 -7.86 -8.62 -4.84
CA GLY A 376 -9.32 -8.59 -4.93
C GLY A 376 -10.07 -8.24 -3.63
N ALA A 377 -9.41 -8.14 -2.48
CA ALA A 377 -10.05 -7.84 -1.20
C ALA A 377 -10.21 -6.33 -0.96
N VAL A 378 -11.28 -5.96 -0.27
CA VAL A 378 -11.48 -4.62 0.32
C VAL A 378 -10.58 -4.48 1.55
N LEU A 379 -9.95 -3.32 1.72
CA LEU A 379 -9.16 -3.03 2.93
C LEU A 379 -10.05 -3.05 4.19
N ALA A 380 -9.47 -3.42 5.32
CA ALA A 380 -10.17 -3.47 6.62
C ALA A 380 -10.27 -2.10 7.32
N SER A 381 -9.36 -1.17 7.00
CA SER A 381 -9.32 0.21 7.49
C SER A 381 -8.58 1.09 6.48
N LEU A 382 -8.73 2.41 6.59
CA LEU A 382 -7.88 3.39 5.92
C LEU A 382 -7.95 4.72 6.65
N ASP A 383 -6.82 5.18 7.17
CA ASP A 383 -6.74 6.34 8.04
C ASP A 383 -5.51 7.19 7.67
N TYR A 384 -5.65 8.49 7.46
CA TYR A 384 -4.57 9.36 6.96
C TYR A 384 -4.67 10.78 7.52
N PHE A 385 -3.56 11.51 7.53
CA PHE A 385 -3.51 12.93 7.86
C PHE A 385 -3.40 13.80 6.60
N VAL A 386 -3.94 15.01 6.69
CA VAL A 386 -3.60 16.11 5.78
C VAL A 386 -3.27 17.35 6.62
N ALA A 387 -2.17 18.02 6.28
CA ALA A 387 -1.66 19.19 6.96
C ALA A 387 -1.73 20.43 6.06
N ASN A 388 -2.25 21.54 6.59
CA ASN A 388 -2.05 22.84 5.99
C ASN A 388 -0.64 23.35 6.35
N ALA A 389 0.34 23.05 5.51
CA ALA A 389 1.73 23.49 5.65
C ALA A 389 1.92 24.92 5.13
N SER A 390 1.01 25.84 5.50
CA SER A 390 1.06 27.26 5.09
C SER A 390 0.52 28.21 6.16
N LEU A 391 0.73 29.51 5.94
CA LEU A 391 0.11 30.60 6.70
C LEU A 391 -1.30 30.97 6.20
N ALA A 392 -1.83 30.29 5.17
CA ALA A 392 -3.16 30.54 4.65
C ALA A 392 -4.24 30.04 5.61
N ASN A 393 -5.32 30.81 5.74
CA ASN A 393 -6.53 30.46 6.47
C ASN A 393 -7.71 30.55 5.48
N PRO A 394 -7.85 29.57 4.56
CA PRO A 394 -8.95 29.52 3.58
C PRO A 394 -10.31 29.36 4.27
N LEU A 395 -11.38 29.50 3.47
CA LEU A 395 -12.69 28.99 3.88
C LEU A 395 -12.76 27.50 3.61
N SER A 396 -13.64 26.81 4.33
CA SER A 396 -13.92 25.39 4.08
C SER A 396 -14.22 25.07 2.62
N ASP A 397 -13.51 24.07 2.11
CA ASP A 397 -13.62 23.58 0.73
C ASP A 397 -13.57 22.05 0.69
N THR A 398 -13.79 21.49 -0.51
CA THR A 398 -13.69 20.05 -0.79
C THR A 398 -12.38 19.74 -1.49
N TYR A 399 -11.63 18.77 -0.96
CA TYR A 399 -10.32 18.35 -1.43
C TYR A 399 -10.40 16.94 -1.99
N ASP A 400 -9.91 16.76 -3.22
CA ASP A 400 -9.87 15.47 -3.90
C ASP A 400 -8.57 14.71 -3.58
N ALA A 401 -8.68 13.40 -3.40
CA ALA A 401 -7.62 12.50 -3.00
C ALA A 401 -7.72 11.17 -3.76
N ASP A 402 -6.67 10.85 -4.52
CA ASP A 402 -6.50 9.57 -5.21
C ASP A 402 -5.61 8.64 -4.38
N PHE A 403 -5.94 7.35 -4.35
CA PHE A 403 -5.25 6.32 -3.58
C PHE A 403 -4.65 5.30 -4.53
N TYR A 404 -3.40 4.93 -4.25
CA TYR A 404 -2.55 4.13 -5.13
C TYR A 404 -1.96 2.92 -4.42
N LEU A 405 -1.70 1.87 -5.19
CA LEU A 405 -0.85 0.76 -4.82
C LEU A 405 0.43 0.80 -5.69
N SER A 406 1.56 1.10 -5.04
CA SER A 406 2.89 1.23 -5.65
C SER A 406 3.77 0.01 -5.38
N SER A 407 4.71 -0.22 -6.28
CA SER A 407 5.75 -1.26 -6.16
C SER A 407 6.99 -0.81 -5.39
N ASN A 408 6.99 0.41 -4.88
CA ASN A 408 8.04 1.02 -4.07
C ASN A 408 7.42 2.10 -3.15
N ASP A 409 8.22 2.73 -2.31
CA ASP A 409 7.77 3.70 -1.31
C ASP A 409 7.54 5.13 -1.85
N ASN A 410 7.85 5.40 -3.13
CA ASN A 410 7.49 6.64 -3.82
C ASN A 410 6.17 6.45 -4.58
N ILE A 411 5.22 7.36 -4.36
CA ILE A 411 3.84 7.24 -4.83
C ILE A 411 3.58 8.23 -5.98
N SER A 412 3.24 7.70 -7.14
CA SER A 412 3.17 8.49 -8.38
C SER A 412 1.93 8.19 -9.22
N ASP A 413 1.66 9.05 -10.21
CA ASP A 413 0.59 8.84 -11.20
C ASP A 413 0.85 7.65 -12.16
N LEU A 414 2.03 7.03 -12.07
CA LEU A 414 2.40 5.80 -12.78
C LEU A 414 1.98 4.53 -12.03
N ASP A 415 1.64 4.64 -10.73
CA ASP A 415 1.26 3.51 -9.89
C ASP A 415 -0.21 3.11 -10.10
N THR A 416 -0.62 2.01 -9.46
CA THR A 416 -1.96 1.49 -9.68
C THR A 416 -2.98 2.29 -8.89
N LEU A 417 -3.67 3.22 -9.54
CA LEU A 417 -4.84 3.91 -8.99
C LEU A 417 -5.91 2.88 -8.60
N ILE A 418 -6.30 2.86 -7.32
CA ILE A 418 -7.26 1.90 -6.75
C ILE A 418 -8.55 2.57 -6.27
N GLN A 419 -8.51 3.85 -5.89
CA GLN A 419 -9.72 4.62 -5.55
C GLN A 419 -9.50 6.13 -5.66
N SER A 420 -10.50 6.85 -6.15
CA SER A 420 -10.60 8.31 -6.04
C SER A 420 -11.71 8.69 -5.06
N ARG A 421 -11.49 9.68 -4.20
CA ARG A 421 -12.52 10.23 -3.30
C ARG A 421 -12.26 11.70 -2.97
N SER A 422 -13.17 12.29 -2.20
CA SER A 422 -13.09 13.67 -1.72
C SER A 422 -13.47 13.78 -0.25
N PHE A 423 -12.84 14.71 0.49
CA PHE A 423 -13.26 15.11 1.84
C PHE A 423 -13.48 16.63 1.92
N THR A 424 -14.26 17.11 2.88
CA THR A 424 -14.52 18.55 3.09
C THR A 424 -13.98 18.97 4.45
N TRP A 425 -13.20 20.05 4.50
CA TRP A 425 -12.59 20.53 5.74
C TRP A 425 -12.43 22.06 5.76
N ASP A 426 -12.21 22.64 6.94
CA ASP A 426 -11.99 24.09 7.18
C ASP A 426 -10.58 24.26 7.77
N PHE A 427 -9.57 24.40 6.91
CA PHE A 427 -8.17 24.50 7.34
C PHE A 427 -7.84 25.88 7.91
N ALA A 428 -7.42 25.94 9.17
CA ALA A 428 -6.70 27.10 9.68
C ALA A 428 -5.21 27.03 9.27
N ALA A 429 -4.50 28.16 9.36
CA ALA A 429 -3.06 28.20 9.16
C ALA A 429 -2.36 27.21 10.11
N LYS A 430 -1.45 26.38 9.59
CA LYS A 430 -0.70 25.37 10.36
C LYS A 430 -1.59 24.39 11.15
N SER A 431 -2.82 24.12 10.68
CA SER A 431 -3.70 23.08 11.23
C SER A 431 -3.58 21.75 10.49
N THR A 432 -3.98 20.67 11.14
CA THR A 432 -4.07 19.33 10.53
C THR A 432 -5.47 18.75 10.65
N VAL A 433 -5.72 17.67 9.92
CA VAL A 433 -6.94 16.88 10.02
C VAL A 433 -6.60 15.40 9.86
N ARG A 434 -7.19 14.54 10.71
CA ARG A 434 -7.21 13.09 10.48
C ARG A 434 -8.52 12.75 9.78
N ILE A 435 -8.43 12.05 8.65
CA ILE A 435 -9.55 11.41 7.99
C ILE A 435 -9.47 9.93 8.30
N THR A 436 -10.56 9.36 8.83
CA THR A 436 -10.65 7.95 9.20
C THR A 436 -11.85 7.27 8.53
N SER A 437 -11.63 6.11 7.94
CA SER A 437 -12.61 5.44 7.07
C SER A 437 -12.88 4.00 7.52
N SER A 438 -14.16 3.67 7.62
CA SER A 438 -14.67 2.32 7.93
C SER A 438 -15.74 1.83 6.95
N SER A 439 -15.93 2.56 5.85
CA SER A 439 -16.92 2.30 4.79
C SER A 439 -16.40 2.87 3.47
N ASN A 440 -16.79 2.29 2.32
CA ASN A 440 -16.30 2.70 0.99
C ASN A 440 -14.76 2.64 0.90
N LEU A 441 -14.15 1.61 1.49
CA LEU A 441 -12.70 1.41 1.50
C LEU A 441 -12.18 0.91 0.14
N PRO A 442 -10.90 1.16 -0.22
CA PRO A 442 -10.31 0.68 -1.46
C PRO A 442 -10.32 -0.84 -1.56
N ARG A 443 -10.35 -1.35 -2.78
CA ARG A 443 -10.17 -2.77 -3.09
C ARG A 443 -8.82 -2.98 -3.79
N ILE A 444 -7.98 -3.89 -3.29
CA ILE A 444 -6.77 -4.31 -4.00
C ILE A 444 -7.21 -4.94 -5.34
N PRO A 445 -6.61 -4.57 -6.48
CA PRO A 445 -7.00 -5.12 -7.77
C PRO A 445 -6.93 -6.66 -7.80
N GLN A 446 -7.89 -7.28 -8.47
CA GLN A 446 -8.04 -8.74 -8.48
C GLN A 446 -6.85 -9.46 -9.15
N GLY A 447 -6.12 -8.76 -10.02
CA GLY A 447 -4.95 -9.25 -10.75
C GLY A 447 -3.60 -8.78 -10.19
N THR A 448 -3.55 -8.15 -9.02
CA THR A 448 -2.28 -7.82 -8.36
C THR A 448 -1.57 -9.10 -7.94
N ASP A 449 -0.31 -9.25 -8.34
CA ASP A 449 0.50 -10.40 -7.94
C ASP A 449 0.89 -10.30 -6.43
N PRO A 450 1.11 -11.42 -5.73
CA PRO A 450 1.51 -11.42 -4.33
C PRO A 450 2.97 -11.00 -4.16
N ASP A 451 3.19 -9.85 -3.53
CA ASP A 451 4.49 -9.30 -3.18
C ASP A 451 4.33 -8.27 -2.05
N ASP A 452 5.40 -7.63 -1.61
CA ASP A 452 5.33 -6.43 -0.77
C ASP A 452 5.12 -5.18 -1.63
N TYR A 453 4.14 -4.35 -1.26
CA TYR A 453 3.74 -3.12 -1.95
C TYR A 453 3.63 -1.96 -0.93
N TRP A 454 3.41 -0.75 -1.43
CA TRP A 454 3.09 0.42 -0.63
C TRP A 454 1.73 0.97 -1.05
N PHE A 455 0.88 1.23 -0.06
CA PHE A 455 -0.38 1.92 -0.21
C PHE A 455 -0.17 3.39 0.17
N GLY A 456 -0.53 4.30 -0.73
CA GLY A 456 -0.39 5.74 -0.51
C GLY A 456 -1.43 6.55 -1.24
N MET A 457 -1.26 7.86 -1.27
CA MET A 457 -2.20 8.79 -1.89
C MET A 457 -1.54 10.00 -2.53
N ILE A 458 -2.30 10.65 -3.42
CA ILE A 458 -1.98 11.95 -4.01
C ILE A 458 -3.19 12.88 -3.82
N LEU A 459 -2.97 14.07 -3.27
CA LEU A 459 -3.97 15.14 -3.20
C LEU A 459 -4.07 15.83 -4.57
N ASN A 460 -5.20 15.62 -5.24
CA ASN A 460 -5.55 16.26 -6.51
C ASN A 460 -6.02 17.72 -6.34
N THR A 461 -5.39 18.44 -5.40
CA THR A 461 -5.67 19.84 -5.09
C THR A 461 -4.58 20.72 -5.69
N ALA A 462 -4.96 21.83 -6.31
CA ALA A 462 -4.01 22.83 -6.78
C ALA A 462 -3.71 23.85 -5.66
N ASP A 463 -2.49 23.81 -5.15
CA ASP A 463 -2.01 24.60 -4.02
C ASP A 463 -0.61 25.17 -4.32
N PHE A 464 0.20 25.50 -3.30
CA PHE A 464 1.47 26.21 -3.49
C PHE A 464 2.58 25.32 -4.08
N ASN A 465 2.76 24.09 -3.57
CA ASN A 465 3.81 23.17 -4.00
C ASN A 465 3.26 21.77 -4.31
N THR A 466 2.69 21.56 -5.50
CA THR A 466 2.13 20.26 -5.92
C THR A 466 3.11 19.07 -5.96
N ASN A 467 4.38 19.25 -5.58
CA ASN A 467 5.39 18.19 -5.44
C ASN A 467 5.56 17.70 -3.98
N ASN A 468 4.67 18.09 -3.06
CA ASN A 468 4.55 17.50 -1.72
C ASN A 468 3.10 17.04 -1.43
N ASN A 469 2.33 16.81 -2.50
CA ASN A 469 0.92 16.41 -2.45
C ASN A 469 0.76 14.88 -2.47
N ASP A 470 1.86 14.15 -2.60
CA ASP A 470 2.03 12.70 -2.54
C ASP A 470 2.50 12.24 -1.15
N THR A 471 2.26 10.97 -0.82
CA THR A 471 2.71 10.37 0.44
C THR A 471 3.86 9.40 0.18
N ASP A 472 5.09 9.86 0.38
CA ASP A 472 6.30 9.08 0.12
C ASP A 472 6.94 8.50 1.39
N GLY A 473 7.66 7.40 1.24
CA GLY A 473 8.58 6.83 2.23
C GLY A 473 7.93 6.51 3.57
N TRP A 474 8.05 7.44 4.51
CA TRP A 474 7.50 7.35 5.86
C TRP A 474 5.99 7.56 5.92
N ASP A 475 5.40 8.24 4.94
CA ASP A 475 3.96 8.53 4.89
C ASP A 475 3.16 7.53 4.06
N ALA A 476 3.83 6.62 3.32
CA ALA A 476 3.22 5.48 2.64
C ALA A 476 3.11 4.25 3.57
N ALA A 477 2.00 3.52 3.51
CA ALA A 477 1.76 2.32 4.30
C ALA A 477 2.27 1.04 3.58
N PRO A 478 3.22 0.28 4.14
CA PRO A 478 3.62 -1.01 3.57
C PRO A 478 2.47 -2.02 3.69
N VAL A 479 2.23 -2.79 2.63
CA VAL A 479 1.19 -3.81 2.57
C VAL A 479 1.69 -5.03 1.80
N THR A 480 1.76 -6.18 2.46
CA THR A 480 1.97 -7.46 1.76
C THR A 480 0.69 -7.87 1.05
N VAL A 481 0.71 -7.88 -0.28
CA VAL A 481 -0.38 -8.45 -1.08
C VAL A 481 -0.29 -9.97 -1.01
N LEU A 482 -1.34 -10.59 -0.49
CA LEU A 482 -1.46 -12.02 -0.33
C LEU A 482 -2.20 -12.64 -1.53
N ARG A 483 -1.76 -13.85 -1.90
CA ARG A 483 -2.42 -14.71 -2.88
C ARG A 483 -3.95 -14.78 -2.69
N LYS A 484 -4.71 -14.45 -3.75
CA LYS A 484 -6.20 -14.50 -3.79
C LYS A 484 -6.73 -15.82 -3.20
N PHE A 485 -6.22 -16.94 -3.73
CA PHE A 485 -6.55 -18.29 -3.28
C PHE A 485 -5.37 -18.92 -2.49
N PRO A 486 -5.44 -19.00 -1.15
CA PRO A 486 -4.33 -19.44 -0.31
C PRO A 486 -4.03 -20.94 -0.38
N ASN A 487 -5.04 -21.77 -0.65
CA ASN A 487 -4.92 -23.23 -0.64
C ASN A 487 -4.73 -23.76 -2.06
N LEU A 488 -3.50 -24.15 -2.40
CA LEU A 488 -3.14 -24.81 -3.67
C LEU A 488 -2.89 -26.31 -3.46
N PRO A 489 -3.19 -27.17 -4.46
CA PRO A 489 -2.87 -28.59 -4.38
C PRO A 489 -1.35 -28.87 -4.40
N SER A 490 -0.90 -29.72 -3.49
CA SER A 490 0.52 -30.10 -3.37
C SER A 490 0.94 -31.20 -4.35
N ASN A 491 0.03 -32.04 -4.82
CA ASN A 491 0.30 -33.09 -5.81
C ASN A 491 -0.19 -32.67 -7.20
N THR A 492 0.58 -33.00 -8.23
CA THR A 492 0.26 -32.75 -9.63
C THR A 492 -0.43 -33.96 -10.26
N LEU A 493 -1.53 -33.74 -10.98
CA LEU A 493 -2.18 -34.74 -11.82
C LEU A 493 -1.69 -34.63 -13.28
N PHE A 494 -1.08 -35.69 -13.79
CA PHE A 494 -0.50 -35.69 -15.13
C PHE A 494 -1.54 -35.99 -16.21
N VAL A 495 -1.64 -35.12 -17.21
CA VAL A 495 -2.54 -35.27 -18.36
C VAL A 495 -1.81 -36.06 -19.45
N GLY A 496 -2.06 -37.36 -19.52
CA GLY A 496 -1.54 -38.23 -20.58
C GLY A 496 -2.39 -38.20 -21.86
N SER A 497 -1.94 -38.90 -22.90
CA SER A 497 -2.66 -39.02 -24.19
C SER A 497 -4.01 -39.75 -24.10
N SER A 498 -4.29 -40.45 -23.00
CA SER A 498 -5.63 -40.98 -22.69
C SER A 498 -6.62 -39.93 -22.19
N GLY A 499 -6.12 -38.75 -21.82
CA GLY A 499 -6.81 -37.79 -20.97
C GLY A 499 -6.89 -38.22 -19.51
N VAL A 500 -7.55 -37.37 -18.73
CA VAL A 500 -7.89 -37.46 -17.31
C VAL A 500 -9.41 -37.35 -17.19
N VAL A 501 -10.01 -38.07 -16.24
CA VAL A 501 -11.43 -37.96 -15.87
C VAL A 501 -11.50 -37.73 -14.36
N ILE A 502 -12.35 -36.80 -13.92
CA ILE A 502 -12.65 -36.50 -12.52
C ILE A 502 -14.18 -36.51 -12.39
N ASP A 503 -14.69 -37.58 -11.82
CA ASP A 503 -16.12 -37.90 -11.61
C ASP A 503 -16.54 -37.73 -10.14
N PHE A 504 -15.65 -37.24 -9.28
CA PHE A 504 -15.84 -37.02 -7.84
C PHE A 504 -16.31 -38.26 -7.03
N GLU A 505 -16.35 -39.46 -7.60
CA GLU A 505 -16.78 -40.71 -6.96
C GLU A 505 -15.81 -41.21 -5.87
N THR A 506 -14.61 -40.62 -5.78
CA THR A 506 -13.60 -40.98 -4.79
C THR A 506 -12.97 -39.75 -4.15
N THR A 507 -13.13 -39.63 -2.84
CA THR A 507 -12.60 -38.52 -2.04
C THR A 507 -11.71 -38.99 -0.88
N PRO A 508 -10.74 -38.15 -0.43
CA PRO A 508 -10.37 -36.84 -0.96
C PRO A 508 -9.47 -36.91 -2.21
N LEU A 509 -9.60 -35.92 -3.09
CA LEU A 509 -8.74 -35.74 -4.26
C LEU A 509 -7.39 -35.15 -3.83
N SER A 510 -6.30 -35.90 -3.96
CA SER A 510 -4.96 -35.47 -3.51
C SER A 510 -4.32 -34.36 -4.36
N TYR A 511 -4.90 -34.10 -5.53
CA TYR A 511 -4.52 -33.08 -6.53
C TYR A 511 -5.55 -31.93 -6.60
N GLY A 512 -6.51 -31.90 -5.68
CA GLY A 512 -7.51 -30.84 -5.53
C GLY A 512 -7.35 -30.06 -4.22
N ALA A 513 -7.81 -28.81 -4.18
CA ALA A 513 -7.79 -27.96 -3.00
C ALA A 513 -9.00 -27.00 -2.97
N SER A 514 -9.60 -26.85 -1.80
CA SER A 514 -10.75 -25.95 -1.58
C SER A 514 -10.35 -24.63 -0.94
N ASN A 515 -10.89 -23.54 -1.45
CA ASN A 515 -10.82 -22.20 -0.90
C ASN A 515 -12.27 -21.75 -0.60
N ARG A 516 -12.55 -21.50 0.69
CA ARG A 516 -13.88 -21.16 1.21
C ARG A 516 -13.79 -19.76 1.80
N LEU A 517 -14.08 -18.74 1.00
CA LEU A 517 -13.73 -17.35 1.31
C LEU A 517 -14.96 -16.44 1.36
N ASN A 518 -14.86 -15.33 2.09
CA ASN A 518 -15.81 -14.21 2.03
C ASN A 518 -15.42 -13.27 0.88
N GLY A 519 -16.36 -12.77 0.08
CA GLY A 519 -16.08 -12.05 -1.18
C GLY A 519 -15.40 -10.70 -1.04
N ASP A 520 -15.70 -9.94 0.02
CA ASP A 520 -15.02 -8.66 0.27
C ASP A 520 -13.67 -8.84 0.95
N THR A 521 -13.61 -9.60 2.05
CA THR A 521 -12.37 -9.71 2.85
C THR A 521 -11.39 -10.75 2.32
N LEU A 522 -11.88 -11.68 1.48
CA LEU A 522 -11.21 -12.94 1.11
C LEU A 522 -10.70 -13.75 2.33
N GLY A 523 -11.19 -13.47 3.53
CA GLY A 523 -10.95 -14.26 4.74
C GLY A 523 -11.70 -15.60 4.69
N PHE A 524 -11.35 -16.56 5.57
CA PHE A 524 -12.06 -17.83 5.63
C PHE A 524 -13.53 -17.63 6.00
N SER A 525 -14.42 -18.20 5.20
CA SER A 525 -15.86 -18.23 5.44
C SER A 525 -16.33 -19.66 5.75
N SER A 526 -17.02 -19.82 6.88
CA SER A 526 -17.61 -21.09 7.28
C SER A 526 -18.93 -21.40 6.54
N SER A 527 -19.54 -20.41 5.89
CA SER A 527 -20.76 -20.56 5.08
C SER A 527 -20.47 -20.78 3.60
N ALA A 528 -19.32 -20.32 3.07
CA ALA A 528 -18.89 -20.68 1.72
C ALA A 528 -18.79 -22.21 1.57
N TRP A 529 -19.28 -22.77 0.48
CA TRP A 529 -19.45 -24.21 0.26
C TRP A 529 -18.58 -24.64 -0.92
N VAL A 530 -17.63 -25.54 -0.64
CA VAL A 530 -16.83 -26.23 -1.66
C VAL A 530 -16.86 -27.69 -1.27
N ASN A 531 -17.93 -28.37 -1.65
CA ASN A 531 -18.18 -29.76 -1.29
C ASN A 531 -18.04 -30.66 -2.49
N TYR A 532 -17.24 -31.70 -2.36
CA TYR A 532 -17.14 -32.80 -3.31
C TYR A 532 -17.26 -34.15 -2.59
N GLY A 533 -17.87 -34.16 -1.39
CA GLY A 533 -17.95 -35.29 -0.45
C GLY A 533 -17.09 -35.12 0.80
N ASN A 534 -16.43 -33.97 0.95
CA ASN A 534 -15.53 -33.61 2.06
C ASN A 534 -16.23 -32.84 3.20
N LEU A 535 -17.35 -32.15 2.92
CA LEU A 535 -18.10 -31.36 3.92
C LEU A 535 -19.43 -32.03 4.33
N GLY A 536 -20.10 -32.70 3.38
CA GLY A 536 -21.41 -33.31 3.61
C GLY A 536 -21.80 -34.33 2.55
N ALA A 537 -23.04 -34.79 2.63
CA ALA A 537 -23.65 -35.57 1.55
C ALA A 537 -23.84 -34.69 0.31
N LEU A 538 -23.50 -35.23 -0.86
CA LEU A 538 -23.67 -34.56 -2.15
C LEU A 538 -25.11 -34.63 -2.65
N SER A 539 -25.48 -33.65 -3.48
CA SER A 539 -26.82 -33.46 -4.01
C SER A 539 -26.83 -33.30 -5.52
N ASP A 540 -27.85 -33.92 -6.14
CA ASP A 540 -28.15 -33.92 -7.57
C ASP A 540 -26.97 -34.15 -8.55
N PRO A 541 -26.08 -35.13 -8.33
CA PRO A 541 -24.99 -35.42 -9.26
C PRO A 541 -25.53 -35.85 -10.62
N TYR A 542 -24.90 -35.39 -11.72
CA TYR A 542 -25.34 -35.75 -13.07
C TYR A 542 -25.23 -37.25 -13.32
N ARG A 543 -24.16 -37.88 -12.81
CA ARG A 543 -23.99 -39.35 -12.83
C ARG A 543 -23.44 -39.88 -11.53
N GLY A 544 -23.73 -41.17 -11.29
CA GLY A 544 -23.21 -41.91 -10.14
C GLY A 544 -23.65 -41.34 -8.79
N THR A 545 -22.69 -40.99 -7.94
CA THR A 545 -22.88 -40.44 -6.59
C THR A 545 -21.99 -39.23 -6.28
N GLY A 546 -21.11 -38.82 -7.21
CA GLY A 546 -20.19 -37.70 -7.05
C GLY A 546 -20.56 -36.48 -7.90
N ASN A 547 -20.28 -35.29 -7.38
CA ASN A 547 -20.17 -34.01 -8.09
C ASN A 547 -19.35 -33.04 -7.21
N LEU A 548 -19.00 -31.89 -7.78
CA LEU A 548 -18.50 -30.73 -7.05
C LEU A 548 -19.64 -29.70 -6.93
N GLU A 549 -19.90 -29.26 -5.71
CA GLU A 549 -20.85 -28.22 -5.33
C GLU A 549 -20.07 -26.97 -4.88
N LEU A 550 -20.32 -25.84 -5.55
CA LEU A 550 -19.79 -24.52 -5.21
C LEU A 550 -20.95 -23.59 -4.84
N GLY A 551 -20.81 -22.82 -3.76
CA GLY A 551 -21.73 -21.75 -3.42
C GLY A 551 -21.78 -21.42 -1.92
N ASN A 552 -22.98 -21.32 -1.33
CA ASN A 552 -23.16 -21.33 0.14
C ASN A 552 -23.70 -22.65 0.70
N ASP A 553 -23.48 -22.86 2.00
CA ASP A 553 -23.95 -24.02 2.77
C ASP A 553 -25.44 -24.29 2.51
N PRO A 554 -25.82 -25.47 1.96
CA PRO A 554 -27.22 -25.84 1.69
C PRO A 554 -28.14 -25.80 2.92
N GLY A 555 -27.58 -25.88 4.14
CA GLY A 555 -28.31 -25.73 5.41
C GLY A 555 -28.31 -24.30 5.97
N GLY A 556 -27.65 -23.37 5.29
CA GLY A 556 -27.43 -22.00 5.71
C GLY A 556 -28.57 -21.02 5.40
N ALA A 557 -28.29 -19.75 5.65
CA ALA A 557 -29.09 -18.61 5.18
C ALA A 557 -28.27 -17.82 4.16
N ALA A 558 -28.93 -16.93 3.41
CA ALA A 558 -28.24 -15.99 2.54
C ALA A 558 -27.25 -15.12 3.32
N VAL A 559 -26.14 -14.75 2.68
CA VAL A 559 -25.02 -14.01 3.25
C VAL A 559 -24.83 -12.68 2.55
N THR A 560 -24.30 -11.67 3.26
CA THR A 560 -23.84 -10.42 2.64
C THR A 560 -22.58 -9.95 3.37
N PRO A 561 -21.46 -9.63 2.69
CA PRO A 561 -21.25 -9.83 1.26
C PRO A 561 -21.14 -11.32 0.90
N ASP A 562 -21.22 -11.57 -0.39
CA ASP A 562 -21.30 -12.86 -1.07
C ASP A 562 -20.05 -13.70 -0.76
N ASN A 563 -20.11 -15.02 -0.93
CA ASN A 563 -19.03 -15.94 -0.55
C ASN A 563 -18.37 -16.54 -1.79
N VAL A 564 -17.04 -16.47 -1.87
CA VAL A 564 -16.26 -17.09 -2.95
C VAL A 564 -15.95 -18.55 -2.61
N ALA A 565 -16.61 -19.43 -3.34
CA ALA A 565 -16.40 -20.87 -3.37
C ALA A 565 -15.47 -21.24 -4.53
N CYS A 566 -14.24 -21.67 -4.23
CA CYS A 566 -13.23 -21.97 -5.25
C CYS A 566 -12.61 -23.37 -5.05
N PHE A 567 -12.66 -24.21 -6.08
CA PHE A 567 -11.98 -25.50 -6.13
C PHE A 567 -10.86 -25.47 -7.17
N ILE A 568 -9.63 -25.80 -6.74
CA ILE A 568 -8.42 -25.74 -7.55
C ILE A 568 -7.88 -27.15 -7.80
N LEU A 569 -7.56 -27.44 -9.05
CA LEU A 569 -6.80 -28.60 -9.52
C LEU A 569 -5.37 -28.19 -9.90
N ARG A 570 -4.39 -29.07 -9.66
CA ARG A 570 -3.03 -28.92 -10.18
C ARG A 570 -2.74 -29.97 -11.23
N LEU A 571 -2.34 -29.53 -12.43
CA LEU A 571 -2.25 -30.31 -13.65
C LEU A 571 -0.86 -30.17 -14.28
N ASN A 572 -0.46 -31.12 -15.13
CA ASN A 572 0.72 -31.01 -15.98
C ASN A 572 0.48 -31.70 -17.34
N GLY A 573 0.68 -30.99 -18.44
CA GLY A 573 0.33 -31.44 -19.79
C GLY A 573 1.33 -32.38 -20.48
N GLN A 574 2.59 -32.43 -20.05
CA GLN A 574 3.63 -33.25 -20.68
C GLN A 574 3.83 -33.05 -22.21
N ASN A 575 4.55 -31.98 -22.58
CA ASN A 575 5.22 -31.77 -23.88
C ASN A 575 4.35 -31.59 -25.15
N GLY A 576 3.93 -30.36 -25.42
CA GLY A 576 3.70 -29.86 -26.78
C GLY A 576 2.43 -30.35 -27.47
N VAL A 577 1.45 -30.81 -26.69
CA VAL A 577 0.13 -31.21 -27.17
C VAL A 577 -0.90 -30.19 -26.69
N SER A 578 -1.85 -29.79 -27.53
CA SER A 578 -2.95 -28.93 -27.10
C SER A 578 -3.96 -29.71 -26.27
N PHE A 579 -4.48 -29.10 -25.19
CA PHE A 579 -5.53 -29.69 -24.35
C PHE A 579 -6.86 -28.96 -24.46
N VAL A 580 -7.94 -29.74 -24.39
CA VAL A 580 -9.31 -29.25 -24.16
C VAL A 580 -9.90 -29.91 -22.93
N MET A 581 -10.88 -29.23 -22.34
CA MET A 581 -11.71 -29.74 -21.26
C MET A 581 -13.17 -29.86 -21.72
N ASP A 582 -13.78 -31.00 -21.41
CA ASP A 582 -15.22 -31.18 -21.37
C ASP A 582 -15.65 -31.30 -19.89
N PHE A 583 -16.86 -30.88 -19.53
CA PHE A 583 -17.45 -31.14 -18.21
C PHE A 583 -18.98 -31.00 -18.28
N MET A 584 -19.64 -31.43 -17.21
CA MET A 584 -21.06 -31.20 -16.97
C MET A 584 -21.21 -30.04 -15.98
N LEU A 585 -22.14 -29.14 -16.26
CA LEU A 585 -22.42 -27.91 -15.52
C LEU A 585 -23.90 -27.86 -15.14
N ALA A 586 -24.20 -27.68 -13.87
CA ALA A 586 -25.49 -27.20 -13.38
C ALA A 586 -25.27 -25.79 -12.82
N ASP A 587 -26.09 -24.85 -13.26
CA ASP A 587 -26.16 -23.46 -12.79
C ASP A 587 -27.50 -23.32 -12.09
N HIS A 588 -27.51 -22.93 -10.83
CA HIS A 588 -28.73 -22.85 -10.02
C HIS A 588 -29.27 -21.42 -9.83
N GLY A 589 -28.55 -20.36 -10.24
CA GLY A 589 -28.97 -18.98 -9.97
C GLY A 589 -28.21 -17.85 -10.67
N GLU A 590 -27.49 -17.04 -9.90
CA GLU A 590 -26.99 -15.72 -10.31
C GLU A 590 -25.47 -15.74 -10.48
N GLU A 591 -25.04 -15.66 -11.75
CA GLU A 591 -23.64 -15.91 -12.12
C GLU A 591 -23.04 -14.71 -12.85
N THR A 592 -23.30 -13.49 -12.32
CA THR A 592 -22.83 -12.23 -12.93
C THR A 592 -21.58 -11.65 -12.27
N ASP A 593 -21.03 -12.35 -11.28
CA ASP A 593 -19.98 -11.85 -10.44
C ASP A 593 -18.59 -11.94 -11.10
N SER A 594 -17.71 -11.01 -10.74
CA SER A 594 -16.40 -10.87 -11.42
C SER A 594 -15.40 -11.98 -11.09
N CYS A 595 -15.73 -12.84 -10.13
CA CYS A 595 -14.95 -14.02 -9.77
C CYS A 595 -15.40 -15.28 -10.52
N ASP A 596 -16.57 -15.28 -11.16
CA ASP A 596 -17.23 -16.49 -11.63
C ASP A 596 -16.52 -17.13 -12.82
N GLY A 597 -16.63 -18.46 -12.88
CA GLY A 597 -16.23 -19.25 -14.02
C GLY A 597 -15.01 -20.14 -13.80
N VAL A 598 -14.38 -20.50 -14.92
CA VAL A 598 -13.18 -21.32 -14.97
C VAL A 598 -11.96 -20.42 -15.17
N TRP A 599 -10.93 -20.61 -14.35
CA TRP A 599 -9.70 -19.81 -14.37
C TRP A 599 -8.46 -20.69 -14.47
N ILE A 600 -7.41 -20.21 -15.12
CA ILE A 600 -6.12 -20.90 -15.27
C ILE A 600 -4.97 -20.03 -14.75
N SER A 601 -3.97 -20.64 -14.10
CA SER A 601 -2.79 -19.94 -13.56
C SER A 601 -1.52 -20.78 -13.71
N GLN A 602 -0.37 -20.12 -13.87
CA GLN A 602 0.93 -20.80 -13.88
C GLN A 602 1.38 -21.18 -12.45
N THR A 603 1.28 -20.23 -11.51
CA THR A 603 1.84 -20.35 -10.15
C THR A 603 0.76 -20.48 -9.07
N GLY A 604 -0.49 -20.16 -9.42
CA GLY A 604 -1.61 -20.01 -8.50
C GLY A 604 -1.80 -18.58 -8.00
N ASP A 605 -1.06 -17.62 -8.56
CA ASP A 605 -1.00 -16.22 -8.11
C ASP A 605 -1.76 -15.31 -9.08
N THR A 606 -1.24 -15.11 -10.30
CA THR A 606 -1.96 -14.47 -11.41
C THR A 606 -2.96 -15.45 -12.04
N TRP A 607 -4.23 -15.07 -12.18
CA TRP A 607 -5.28 -15.93 -12.76
C TRP A 607 -5.86 -15.32 -14.04
N PHE A 608 -6.04 -16.15 -15.06
CA PHE A 608 -6.62 -15.78 -16.34
C PHE A 608 -7.95 -16.51 -16.54
N SER A 609 -9.03 -15.79 -16.85
CA SER A 609 -10.34 -16.40 -17.09
C SER A 609 -10.36 -17.17 -18.42
N LEU A 610 -10.86 -18.40 -18.38
CA LEU A 610 -11.21 -19.21 -19.56
C LEU A 610 -12.67 -19.03 -19.98
N THR A 611 -13.48 -18.37 -19.15
CA THR A 611 -14.90 -18.10 -19.36
C THR A 611 -15.21 -16.60 -19.16
N PRO A 612 -14.82 -15.73 -20.11
CA PRO A 612 -15.09 -14.30 -20.00
C PRO A 612 -16.61 -14.04 -19.99
N GLY A 613 -17.13 -13.54 -18.86
CA GLY A 613 -18.56 -13.32 -18.63
C GLY A 613 -19.24 -14.34 -17.71
N GLY A 614 -18.49 -15.07 -16.87
CA GLY A 614 -19.04 -15.95 -15.83
C GLY A 614 -19.59 -17.27 -16.35
N TRP A 615 -20.49 -17.90 -15.60
CA TRP A 615 -21.12 -19.17 -15.98
C TRP A 615 -22.33 -19.00 -16.91
N GLY A 616 -23.06 -17.89 -16.81
CA GLY A 616 -24.28 -17.62 -17.59
C GLY A 616 -24.19 -17.87 -19.13
N PRO A 617 -23.07 -17.57 -19.82
CA PRO A 617 -22.89 -17.91 -21.24
C PRO A 617 -22.85 -19.42 -21.54
N LEU A 618 -22.64 -20.27 -20.53
CA LEU A 618 -22.53 -21.74 -20.63
C LEU A 618 -23.83 -22.47 -20.23
N SER A 619 -24.80 -21.79 -19.60
CA SER A 619 -26.04 -22.34 -19.02
C SER A 619 -27.36 -21.84 -19.69
N PRO A 620 -27.50 -21.88 -21.03
CA PRO A 620 -28.46 -21.05 -21.78
C PRO A 620 -29.96 -21.42 -21.69
N LEU A 621 -30.37 -22.39 -20.86
CA LEU A 621 -31.76 -22.91 -20.86
C LEU A 621 -32.49 -22.83 -19.50
N GLY A 622 -31.83 -22.40 -18.42
CA GLY A 622 -32.46 -22.17 -17.11
C GLY A 622 -31.83 -22.93 -15.94
N THR A 623 -32.23 -22.52 -14.73
CA THR A 623 -31.66 -22.92 -13.44
C THR A 623 -31.91 -24.40 -13.09
N GLY A 624 -30.85 -25.11 -12.68
CA GLY A 624 -30.89 -26.46 -12.13
C GLY A 624 -30.98 -27.60 -13.15
N GLU A 625 -30.73 -27.34 -14.44
CA GLU A 625 -30.55 -28.40 -15.44
C GLU A 625 -29.06 -28.61 -15.76
N TRP A 626 -28.67 -29.87 -16.03
CA TRP A 626 -27.28 -30.24 -16.34
C TRP A 626 -26.96 -30.09 -17.85
N TYR A 627 -25.95 -29.28 -18.16
CA TYR A 627 -25.47 -28.98 -19.51
C TYR A 627 -24.07 -29.54 -19.77
N SER A 628 -23.79 -29.97 -21.01
CA SER A 628 -22.46 -30.42 -21.42
C SER A 628 -21.65 -29.27 -22.01
N VAL A 629 -20.63 -28.83 -21.28
CA VAL A 629 -19.57 -27.94 -21.81
C VAL A 629 -18.52 -28.83 -22.48
N ARG A 630 -18.05 -28.43 -23.68
CA ARG A 630 -17.13 -29.24 -24.50
C ARG A 630 -16.09 -28.41 -25.21
N ASP A 631 -14.98 -29.07 -25.52
CA ASP A 631 -13.87 -28.50 -26.31
C ASP A 631 -13.33 -27.16 -25.73
N MET A 632 -13.46 -26.91 -24.42
CA MET A 632 -12.94 -25.70 -23.77
C MET A 632 -11.42 -25.71 -23.84
N ALA A 633 -10.83 -24.81 -24.62
CA ALA A 633 -9.39 -24.75 -24.83
C ALA A 633 -8.65 -24.38 -23.54
N LEU A 634 -7.70 -25.22 -23.12
CA LEU A 634 -6.77 -24.91 -22.03
C LEU A 634 -5.45 -24.36 -22.60
N THR A 635 -4.95 -24.99 -23.67
CA THR A 635 -3.68 -24.58 -24.31
C THR A 635 -3.91 -23.43 -25.29
N GLY A 636 -3.16 -22.34 -25.12
CA GLY A 636 -3.19 -21.19 -26.04
C GLY A 636 -4.43 -20.30 -25.94
N ALA A 637 -5.36 -20.59 -25.02
CA ALA A 637 -6.46 -19.69 -24.66
C ALA A 637 -5.98 -18.46 -23.87
N THR A 638 -4.88 -18.62 -23.11
CA THR A 638 -4.24 -17.58 -22.30
C THR A 638 -2.71 -17.68 -22.47
N SER A 639 -1.95 -16.83 -21.77
CA SER A 639 -0.49 -16.88 -21.73
C SER A 639 0.10 -17.98 -20.83
N VAL A 640 -0.73 -18.78 -20.14
CA VAL A 640 -0.26 -19.86 -19.25
C VAL A 640 0.35 -21.01 -20.05
N ASN A 641 1.54 -21.45 -19.66
CA ASN A 641 2.19 -22.60 -20.25
C ASN A 641 1.64 -23.92 -19.68
N THR A 642 0.86 -24.63 -20.49
CA THR A 642 0.27 -25.94 -20.13
C THR A 642 1.24 -27.13 -20.29
N ASP A 643 2.45 -26.94 -20.84
CA ASP A 643 3.44 -28.02 -20.97
C ASP A 643 4.12 -28.40 -19.64
N SER A 644 4.05 -27.51 -18.65
CA SER A 644 4.58 -27.69 -17.30
C SER A 644 3.44 -27.84 -16.27
N ASP A 645 3.76 -27.73 -14.98
CA ASP A 645 2.73 -27.63 -13.93
C ASP A 645 1.94 -26.32 -14.09
N PHE A 646 0.63 -26.41 -13.98
CA PHE A 646 -0.31 -25.28 -13.96
C PHE A 646 -1.51 -25.60 -13.05
N TYR A 647 -2.30 -24.57 -12.74
CA TYR A 647 -3.50 -24.68 -11.92
C TYR A 647 -4.75 -24.33 -12.73
N LEU A 648 -5.84 -25.03 -12.44
CA LEU A 648 -7.17 -24.80 -12.99
C LEU A 648 -8.14 -24.62 -11.81
N ALA A 649 -8.91 -23.54 -11.79
CA ALA A 649 -9.88 -23.24 -10.74
C ALA A 649 -11.29 -23.17 -11.31
N PHE A 650 -12.25 -23.72 -10.56
CA PHE A 650 -13.68 -23.54 -10.74
C PHE A 650 -14.14 -22.65 -9.59
N VAL A 651 -14.77 -21.52 -9.90
CA VAL A 651 -15.09 -20.47 -8.93
C VAL A 651 -16.54 -20.03 -9.10
N ALA A 652 -17.28 -19.95 -7.99
CA ALA A 652 -18.58 -19.29 -7.91
C ALA A 652 -18.54 -18.30 -6.73
N GLN A 653 -19.18 -17.14 -6.87
CA GLN A 653 -19.33 -16.15 -5.82
C GLN A 653 -20.82 -15.88 -5.58
N ASP A 654 -21.33 -16.41 -4.47
CA ASP A 654 -22.77 -16.61 -4.27
C ASP A 654 -23.26 -15.93 -3.00
N ASP A 655 -24.50 -15.42 -2.99
CA ASP A 655 -25.17 -14.90 -1.79
C ASP A 655 -26.20 -15.88 -1.20
N PHE A 656 -26.70 -16.85 -1.97
CA PHE A 656 -27.67 -17.87 -1.51
C PHE A 656 -27.08 -19.30 -1.35
N PRO A 657 -27.75 -20.18 -0.57
CA PRO A 657 -27.41 -21.60 -0.47
C PRO A 657 -27.45 -22.38 -1.80
N TYR A 658 -26.42 -23.22 -2.00
CA TYR A 658 -26.29 -24.08 -3.18
C TYR A 658 -27.55 -24.90 -3.45
N ALA A 659 -27.96 -24.93 -4.72
CA ALA A 659 -29.14 -25.63 -5.26
C ALA A 659 -30.52 -25.21 -4.69
N ALA A 660 -30.58 -24.25 -3.75
CA ALA A 660 -31.84 -23.70 -3.23
C ALA A 660 -32.35 -22.54 -4.08
N ALA A 661 -31.43 -21.68 -4.54
CA ALA A 661 -31.69 -20.56 -5.44
C ALA A 661 -30.48 -20.17 -6.30
N ASP A 662 -29.31 -20.80 -6.08
CA ASP A 662 -28.03 -20.27 -6.54
C ASP A 662 -26.91 -21.33 -6.55
N GLY A 663 -25.82 -21.01 -7.26
CA GLY A 663 -24.55 -21.74 -7.24
C GLY A 663 -24.34 -22.84 -8.28
N ILE A 664 -23.12 -23.39 -8.26
CA ILE A 664 -22.54 -24.13 -9.39
C ILE A 664 -22.25 -25.59 -9.04
N GLY A 665 -22.90 -26.49 -9.79
CA GLY A 665 -22.63 -27.92 -9.82
C GLY A 665 -21.70 -28.27 -10.99
N ILE A 666 -20.61 -29.00 -10.73
CA ILE A 666 -19.68 -29.49 -11.75
C ILE A 666 -19.51 -31.01 -11.62
N ASP A 667 -19.60 -31.74 -12.73
CA ASP A 667 -19.44 -33.20 -12.76
C ASP A 667 -18.77 -33.66 -14.08
N ASP A 668 -18.37 -34.93 -14.16
CA ASP A 668 -17.88 -35.61 -15.38
C ASP A 668 -16.71 -34.85 -16.07
N ILE A 669 -15.86 -34.15 -15.31
CA ILE A 669 -14.75 -33.33 -15.85
C ILE A 669 -13.78 -34.23 -16.60
N ARG A 670 -13.53 -33.90 -17.86
CA ARG A 670 -12.63 -34.64 -18.74
C ARG A 670 -11.65 -33.71 -19.43
N ILE A 671 -10.37 -33.83 -19.07
CA ILE A 671 -9.28 -33.12 -19.73
C ILE A 671 -8.62 -34.08 -20.71
N ARG A 672 -8.49 -33.70 -21.98
CA ARG A 672 -7.95 -34.56 -23.04
C ARG A 672 -7.14 -33.76 -24.04
N THR A 673 -6.34 -34.46 -24.83
CA THR A 673 -5.71 -33.87 -26.01
C THR A 673 -6.78 -33.35 -26.95
N ALA A 674 -6.62 -32.12 -27.43
CA ALA A 674 -7.45 -31.54 -28.47
C ALA A 674 -7.40 -32.42 -29.71
N ASP A 675 -8.55 -32.66 -30.34
CA ASP A 675 -8.60 -33.45 -31.56
C ASP A 675 -7.94 -32.63 -32.69
N THR A 676 -6.80 -33.11 -33.22
CA THR A 676 -6.12 -32.42 -34.32
C THR A 676 -7.02 -32.36 -35.56
N LEU A 677 -7.83 -33.39 -35.75
CA LEU A 677 -8.92 -33.42 -36.71
C LEU A 677 -10.20 -32.85 -36.08
N THR A 678 -10.86 -31.89 -36.73
CA THR A 678 -12.13 -31.31 -36.25
C THR A 678 -13.24 -31.39 -37.29
N ILE A 679 -14.48 -31.36 -36.82
CA ILE A 679 -15.69 -31.13 -37.62
C ILE A 679 -16.46 -29.94 -37.05
N THR A 680 -16.95 -29.08 -37.92
CA THR A 680 -17.85 -27.97 -37.60
C THR A 680 -19.07 -28.01 -38.53
N VAL A 681 -20.21 -27.49 -38.05
CA VAL A 681 -21.47 -27.48 -38.82
C VAL A 681 -22.07 -26.09 -38.79
N SER A 682 -22.30 -25.50 -39.97
CA SER A 682 -22.88 -24.16 -40.11
C SER A 682 -24.20 -24.18 -40.88
N ASN A 683 -25.05 -23.18 -40.63
CA ASN A 683 -26.40 -23.06 -41.20
C ASN A 683 -27.26 -24.33 -41.02
N PHE A 684 -27.26 -24.89 -39.79
CA PHE A 684 -27.98 -26.13 -39.45
C PHE A 684 -29.49 -25.90 -39.24
N VAL A 685 -30.16 -25.37 -40.26
CA VAL A 685 -31.56 -24.93 -40.25
C VAL A 685 -32.40 -25.81 -41.17
N GLY A 686 -33.55 -26.28 -40.68
CA GLY A 686 -34.47 -27.09 -41.47
C GLY A 686 -34.97 -26.38 -42.72
N GLY A 687 -34.95 -27.08 -43.86
CA GLY A 687 -35.34 -26.55 -45.16
C GLY A 687 -34.24 -25.76 -45.88
N SER A 688 -33.10 -25.53 -45.21
CA SER A 688 -31.94 -24.82 -45.76
C SER A 688 -30.83 -25.78 -46.20
N THR A 689 -29.69 -25.22 -46.60
CA THR A 689 -28.48 -26.00 -46.92
C THR A 689 -27.43 -25.75 -45.85
N THR A 690 -27.01 -26.82 -45.15
CA THR A 690 -25.96 -26.77 -44.13
C THR A 690 -24.58 -27.05 -44.74
N GLN A 691 -23.52 -26.60 -44.08
CA GLN A 691 -22.14 -26.94 -44.43
C GLN A 691 -21.51 -27.74 -43.29
N LEU A 692 -20.90 -28.87 -43.63
CA LEU A 692 -20.14 -29.74 -42.72
C LEU A 692 -18.66 -29.55 -43.07
N HIS A 693 -17.90 -28.84 -42.24
CA HIS A 693 -16.51 -28.50 -42.51
C HIS A 693 -15.56 -29.31 -41.61
N GLN A 694 -14.80 -30.20 -42.24
CA GLN A 694 -13.73 -30.98 -41.62
C GLN A 694 -12.40 -30.23 -41.79
N SER A 695 -11.56 -30.17 -40.76
CA SER A 695 -10.24 -29.53 -40.83
C SER A 695 -9.18 -30.25 -39.97
N GLY A 696 -7.91 -29.92 -40.17
CA GLY A 696 -6.79 -30.40 -39.36
C GLY A 696 -6.38 -31.86 -39.58
N GLY A 697 -6.85 -32.48 -40.66
CA GLY A 697 -6.38 -33.80 -41.10
C GLY A 697 -5.09 -33.72 -41.92
N THR A 698 -4.59 -34.85 -42.39
CA THR A 698 -3.41 -34.88 -43.26
C THR A 698 -3.75 -34.37 -44.67
N PRO A 699 -3.03 -33.39 -45.25
CA PRO A 699 -3.24 -32.96 -46.63
C PRO A 699 -3.20 -34.14 -47.63
N GLY A 700 -4.22 -34.26 -48.47
CA GLY A 700 -4.35 -35.35 -49.45
C GLY A 700 -4.83 -36.71 -48.91
N SER A 701 -5.17 -36.83 -47.63
CA SER A 701 -5.83 -38.03 -47.07
C SER A 701 -7.34 -38.01 -47.34
N LEU A 702 -8.08 -39.05 -46.93
CA LEU A 702 -9.53 -39.12 -47.10
C LEU A 702 -10.26 -38.76 -45.80
N GLY A 703 -10.99 -37.64 -45.80
CA GLY A 703 -11.91 -37.26 -44.73
C GLY A 703 -13.34 -37.73 -44.98
N CYS A 704 -13.94 -38.41 -44.02
CA CYS A 704 -15.31 -38.91 -44.09
C CYS A 704 -16.14 -38.34 -42.94
N VAL A 705 -17.30 -37.74 -43.23
CA VAL A 705 -18.24 -37.30 -42.18
C VAL A 705 -19.18 -38.43 -41.82
N LEU A 706 -19.27 -38.78 -40.53
CA LEU A 706 -20.27 -39.64 -39.95
C LEU A 706 -21.35 -38.79 -39.27
N TYR A 707 -22.60 -39.26 -39.29
CA TYR A 707 -23.64 -38.72 -38.44
C TYR A 707 -24.56 -39.80 -37.87
N SER A 708 -25.21 -39.52 -36.74
CA SER A 708 -26.28 -40.35 -36.18
C SER A 708 -27.52 -39.52 -35.86
N ARG A 709 -28.67 -40.20 -35.81
CA ARG A 709 -29.95 -39.67 -35.30
C ARG A 709 -30.48 -40.48 -34.11
N ASN A 710 -29.68 -41.41 -33.58
CA ASN A 710 -30.10 -42.36 -32.53
C ASN A 710 -29.46 -42.09 -31.17
N GLY A 711 -28.56 -41.10 -31.08
CA GLY A 711 -27.81 -40.75 -29.87
C GLY A 711 -26.35 -40.43 -30.18
N GLY A 712 -25.71 -39.75 -29.23
CA GLY A 712 -24.25 -39.64 -29.17
C GLY A 712 -23.60 -40.95 -28.73
N GLY A 713 -22.28 -40.96 -28.63
CA GLY A 713 -21.52 -42.05 -28.01
C GLY A 713 -21.38 -41.84 -26.50
N PRO A 714 -20.35 -42.42 -25.84
CA PRO A 714 -19.19 -43.10 -26.43
C PRO A 714 -19.46 -44.57 -26.80
N ILE A 715 -18.96 -44.99 -27.96
CA ILE A 715 -18.90 -46.41 -28.35
C ILE A 715 -17.44 -46.77 -28.69
N PRO A 716 -16.78 -47.63 -27.91
CA PRO A 716 -15.44 -48.11 -28.21
C PRO A 716 -15.42 -48.91 -29.52
N THR A 717 -14.46 -48.58 -30.38
CA THR A 717 -14.18 -49.35 -31.61
C THR A 717 -12.69 -49.64 -31.74
N SER A 718 -12.32 -50.48 -32.70
CA SER A 718 -10.92 -50.77 -33.02
C SER A 718 -10.12 -49.58 -33.59
N ILE A 719 -10.78 -48.45 -33.85
CA ILE A 719 -10.19 -47.22 -34.41
C ILE A 719 -10.36 -46.00 -33.49
N GLY A 720 -10.68 -46.24 -32.21
CA GLY A 720 -10.96 -45.20 -31.22
C GLY A 720 -12.44 -45.16 -30.80
N THR A 721 -12.81 -44.13 -30.05
CA THR A 721 -14.16 -43.97 -29.51
C THR A 721 -15.03 -43.19 -30.48
N LEU A 722 -16.05 -43.85 -31.05
CA LEU A 722 -17.10 -43.15 -31.79
C LEU A 722 -17.99 -42.38 -30.81
N LEU A 723 -18.20 -41.10 -31.09
CA LEU A 723 -19.12 -40.23 -30.35
C LEU A 723 -20.53 -40.27 -30.96
N LEU A 724 -20.91 -41.41 -31.56
CA LEU A 724 -22.17 -41.65 -32.27
C LEU A 724 -22.77 -43.02 -31.89
N THR A 725 -24.07 -43.10 -31.60
CA THR A 725 -24.80 -44.36 -31.40
C THR A 725 -25.31 -44.94 -32.74
N PRO A 726 -25.23 -46.27 -32.99
CA PRO A 726 -25.66 -46.87 -34.24
C PRO A 726 -27.19 -46.99 -34.36
N PRO A 727 -27.74 -47.07 -35.58
CA PRO A 727 -27.04 -46.94 -36.86
C PRO A 727 -26.58 -45.49 -37.12
N TRP A 728 -25.28 -45.34 -37.37
CA TRP A 728 -24.69 -44.12 -37.91
C TRP A 728 -24.59 -44.24 -39.44
N VAL A 729 -24.57 -43.10 -40.12
CA VAL A 729 -24.45 -43.01 -41.58
C VAL A 729 -23.12 -42.36 -41.93
N LEU A 730 -22.33 -43.07 -42.73
CA LEU A 730 -21.10 -42.55 -43.33
C LEU A 730 -21.45 -41.80 -44.61
N LEU A 731 -21.15 -40.51 -44.66
CA LEU A 731 -21.22 -39.71 -45.88
C LEU A 731 -20.01 -40.02 -46.78
N PRO A 732 -20.13 -39.88 -48.12
CA PRO A 732 -19.02 -40.13 -49.04
C PRO A 732 -17.76 -39.36 -48.63
N CYS A 733 -16.66 -40.10 -48.46
CA CYS A 733 -15.36 -39.55 -48.13
C CYS A 733 -14.81 -38.67 -49.25
N VAL A 734 -14.09 -37.62 -48.91
CA VAL A 734 -13.50 -36.65 -49.84
C VAL A 734 -12.01 -36.49 -49.53
N VAL A 735 -11.21 -36.25 -50.56
CA VAL A 735 -9.78 -35.96 -50.38
C VAL A 735 -9.62 -34.60 -49.71
N LEU A 736 -8.89 -34.55 -48.61
CA LEU A 736 -8.57 -33.31 -47.90
C LEU A 736 -7.63 -32.44 -48.74
N ASP A 737 -7.84 -31.12 -48.68
CA ASP A 737 -7.09 -30.14 -49.45
C ASP A 737 -5.64 -29.96 -48.95
N GLY A 738 -4.92 -28.99 -49.53
CA GLY A 738 -3.53 -28.68 -49.16
C GLY A 738 -3.33 -28.24 -47.70
N ASN A 739 -4.40 -27.88 -47.00
CA ASN A 739 -4.42 -27.49 -45.59
C ASN A 739 -5.00 -28.58 -44.68
N GLY A 740 -5.31 -29.77 -45.22
CA GLY A 740 -5.92 -30.84 -44.43
C GLY A 740 -7.40 -30.64 -44.16
N ALA A 741 -8.11 -29.88 -45.00
CA ALA A 741 -9.50 -29.51 -44.79
C ALA A 741 -10.43 -29.86 -45.96
N HIS A 742 -11.73 -29.85 -45.71
CA HIS A 742 -12.79 -30.03 -46.72
C HIS A 742 -14.15 -29.55 -46.19
N THR A 743 -14.94 -28.89 -47.04
CA THR A 743 -16.32 -28.50 -46.72
C THR A 743 -17.33 -29.25 -47.57
N ARG A 744 -18.26 -29.95 -46.92
CA ARG A 744 -19.37 -30.66 -47.57
C ARG A 744 -20.67 -29.87 -47.43
N VAL A 745 -21.28 -29.52 -48.55
CA VAL A 745 -22.57 -28.82 -48.61
C VAL A 745 -23.70 -29.87 -48.66
N GLN A 746 -24.67 -29.80 -47.74
CA GLN A 746 -25.71 -30.82 -47.59
C GLN A 746 -27.09 -30.14 -47.42
N PRO A 747 -28.10 -30.44 -48.27
CA PRO A 747 -29.47 -29.98 -48.04
C PRO A 747 -30.06 -30.67 -46.80
N LEU A 748 -30.76 -29.89 -45.97
CA LEU A 748 -31.34 -30.32 -44.70
C LEU A 748 -32.87 -30.26 -44.79
N PRO A 749 -33.61 -31.39 -44.75
CA PRO A 749 -35.07 -31.38 -44.88
C PRO A 749 -35.77 -30.59 -43.75
N ALA A 750 -36.78 -29.79 -44.09
CA ALA A 750 -37.56 -29.00 -43.13
C ALA A 750 -38.24 -29.84 -42.04
N ALA A 751 -38.56 -31.10 -42.34
CA ALA A 751 -39.12 -32.05 -41.37
C ALA A 751 -38.14 -32.51 -40.28
N LEU A 752 -36.87 -32.07 -40.31
CA LEU A 752 -35.89 -32.37 -39.27
C LEU A 752 -35.78 -31.29 -38.18
N SER A 753 -36.38 -30.11 -38.34
CA SER A 753 -36.35 -29.06 -37.30
C SER A 753 -36.78 -29.61 -35.93
N GLY A 754 -36.06 -29.25 -34.88
CA GLY A 754 -36.23 -29.77 -33.52
C GLY A 754 -35.70 -31.18 -33.27
N ASN A 755 -35.07 -31.86 -34.24
CA ASN A 755 -34.45 -33.17 -34.02
C ASN A 755 -32.96 -33.02 -33.71
N PRO A 756 -32.41 -33.76 -32.73
CA PRO A 756 -30.96 -33.86 -32.52
C PRO A 756 -30.29 -34.72 -33.60
N VAL A 757 -29.07 -34.35 -33.96
CA VAL A 757 -28.19 -35.05 -34.88
C VAL A 757 -26.76 -34.92 -34.38
N TRP A 758 -26.08 -36.05 -34.24
CA TRP A 758 -24.69 -36.10 -33.79
C TRP A 758 -23.76 -36.25 -34.99
N PHE A 759 -22.59 -35.61 -34.98
CA PHE A 759 -21.59 -35.67 -36.04
C PHE A 759 -20.20 -36.00 -35.50
N GLN A 760 -19.42 -36.73 -36.28
CA GLN A 760 -17.98 -36.94 -36.09
C GLN A 760 -17.34 -37.16 -37.45
N THR A 761 -16.06 -36.87 -37.64
CA THR A 761 -15.32 -37.25 -38.85
C THR A 761 -14.30 -38.33 -38.57
N LEU A 762 -13.94 -39.06 -39.62
CA LEU A 762 -12.91 -40.09 -39.64
C LEU A 762 -11.98 -39.84 -40.82
N GLU A 763 -10.68 -39.89 -40.57
CA GLU A 763 -9.63 -39.77 -41.58
C GLU A 763 -9.04 -41.13 -41.95
N PHE A 764 -8.78 -41.38 -43.24
CA PHE A 764 -8.03 -42.54 -43.74
C PHE A 764 -6.80 -42.11 -44.55
N PRO A 765 -5.65 -42.81 -44.44
CA PRO A 765 -5.44 -44.08 -43.75
C PRO A 765 -5.06 -43.95 -42.27
N GLY A 766 -5.04 -42.73 -41.70
CA GLY A 766 -4.62 -42.50 -40.31
C GLY A 766 -5.56 -43.09 -39.25
N PHE A 767 -6.82 -43.35 -39.59
CA PHE A 767 -7.89 -43.75 -38.69
C PHE A 767 -8.14 -42.77 -37.52
N ALA A 768 -7.75 -41.49 -37.70
CA ALA A 768 -8.02 -40.45 -36.72
C ALA A 768 -9.50 -40.07 -36.72
N LEU A 769 -10.09 -39.99 -35.54
CA LEU A 769 -11.45 -39.48 -35.33
C LEU A 769 -11.37 -38.02 -34.88
N SER A 770 -12.37 -37.21 -35.25
CA SER A 770 -12.47 -35.83 -34.77
C SER A 770 -13.22 -35.69 -33.45
N ASN A 771 -13.30 -34.45 -32.97
CA ASN A 771 -14.31 -34.03 -31.99
C ASN A 771 -15.73 -34.44 -32.44
N GLY A 772 -16.61 -34.61 -31.45
CA GLY A 772 -17.98 -35.06 -31.64
C GLY A 772 -19.01 -33.97 -31.32
N LEU A 773 -19.76 -33.56 -32.33
CA LEU A 773 -20.82 -32.56 -32.19
C LEU A 773 -22.15 -33.23 -31.84
N ASP A 774 -22.93 -32.56 -30.99
CA ASP A 774 -24.36 -32.81 -30.76
C ASP A 774 -25.11 -31.52 -31.13
N LEU A 775 -26.02 -31.59 -32.11
CA LEU A 775 -26.70 -30.41 -32.63
C LEU A 775 -28.17 -30.68 -32.88
N VAL A 776 -29.03 -29.81 -32.35
CA VAL A 776 -30.45 -29.76 -32.72
C VAL A 776 -30.61 -28.95 -34.01
N VAL A 777 -31.34 -29.49 -34.99
CA VAL A 777 -31.70 -28.76 -36.20
C VAL A 777 -32.60 -27.59 -35.84
N LYS A 778 -32.18 -26.37 -36.20
CA LYS A 778 -32.92 -25.13 -35.96
C LYS A 778 -34.09 -24.94 -36.94
#